data_AF-A0A7C3T6P2-F1
#
_entry.id   AF-A0A7C3T6P2-F1
#
_cell.length_a   1.000
_cell.length_b   1.000
_cell.length_c   1.000
_cell.angle_alpha   90.00
_cell.angle_beta   90.00
_cell.angle_gamma   90.00
#
_symmetry.space_group_name_H-M   'P 1'
#
loop_
_entity.id
_entity.type
_entity.pdbx_description
1 polymer ?
#
loop_
_entity_poly.entity_id
_entity_poly.type
_entity_poly.pdbx_seq_one_letter_code
_entity_poly.pdbx_strand_id
1 'polypeptide(L)'
;MEKTINKDCWLARLRDGIERALPWGAAGYLERGWVIANHKLVSFHAAFISSILNIPVETAKGEKFVWLDKVFNIPEAIRPKFAVLEFVFASWETLISLVILYLSWHIAISIHEMGHFLTAARLTALNKDSQEKADQMAKAGLGARIAWYIQMFLQIPYGKFYGVKKDEGNYAPDAPYNLAVAAAAPIWSQWLATIFLPLAVIFIWLGMSLGSDLLIYIGRFFLAPGCVALLDRFEADRGKLREFRLREARAAEQAARAAAKIETEKTWYDQVAEVKQRLLTTRMLEVKLPNGSKVKAPWQFRNCAMGGRHTEKEYPESNISMQEGMFIPLSAKSYEEAQEMTVRLQTRLKEIIESAPGAKVMGVGLEGGIAPYIDKEPQDRVPEQRLWRMMRQAILDCEYVPGKDVAIALDPACSELENAYREETGQKDSVGMYRFWRDKSKVDMSRDEILELYKQAMKEGVPILSIEDGFGEMDHAGWKLLMSGDPATGREGLGDRIFIIGDDLVTTKDTNIESCARNGEINATLIKANQIGTLSETVLAMLTSLAYDSELVVSHRSKSPNDPFEAELGTAMNALGLKCGGGANTERLQKYGRVVEILALAERTNRPMTPEERKTVEKTLQEIAAILTGQKDISISKDAADLDITALLMRMLAVEAIVGNEEATNAGIPSAAATVLLGRSGIIRFKGSTPLGTSAGVDEAIHYVDRIIMPGPMTKRYPELFVEQPDKTYRFKKDLKYEQINSKNDPELMALWKKTRRYDGMGCLDAVAHIETILAKAFVGKRLVDIGSLLDIDRQLLKMEFEYAVKMGLANPNASKEEKIAVMQRKGVLGMNAILSMSVAMGRAVAAAQGKELWQLIRQIATEAMARFIAANDKTKDVASLMAMDFDQLQRLFRQTAGQVRAQGKAIAPLLREQLPVYPV
;
A
#
# COMPACT_ATOMS: atom_id res chain seq x y z
N MET A 1 10.65 59.40 3.93
CA MET A 1 9.48 58.60 4.38
C MET A 1 9.98 57.19 4.61
N GLU A 2 10.40 56.90 5.85
CA GLU A 2 11.09 55.67 6.23
C GLU A 2 10.68 55.24 7.65
N LYS A 3 10.48 53.92 7.78
CA LYS A 3 10.78 53.03 8.92
C LYS A 3 9.78 52.82 10.10
N THR A 4 9.10 51.66 9.99
CA THR A 4 9.01 50.50 10.94
C THR A 4 8.58 50.69 12.41
N ILE A 5 7.56 49.93 12.85
CA ILE A 5 7.66 48.78 13.79
C ILE A 5 6.29 48.07 13.92
N ASN A 6 6.31 46.74 13.86
CA ASN A 6 5.21 45.78 13.82
C ASN A 6 4.83 45.30 15.26
N LYS A 7 3.52 45.17 15.56
CA LYS A 7 2.95 44.87 16.89
C LYS A 7 2.82 43.38 17.26
N ASP A 8 3.23 42.45 16.40
CA ASP A 8 3.05 41.00 16.65
C ASP A 8 4.17 40.32 17.47
N CYS A 9 5.07 41.07 18.12
CA CYS A 9 6.30 40.51 18.70
C CYS A 9 6.22 40.06 20.17
N TRP A 10 5.12 40.32 20.89
CA TRP A 10 5.06 40.05 22.34
C TRP A 10 4.52 38.65 22.71
N LEU A 11 3.51 38.15 22.00
CA LEU A 11 2.95 36.80 22.26
C LEU A 11 3.86 35.68 21.74
N ALA A 12 4.60 35.92 20.63
CA ALA A 12 5.53 34.94 20.07
C ALA A 12 6.77 34.73 20.97
N ARG A 13 7.29 35.79 21.61
CA ARG A 13 8.44 35.68 22.53
C ARG A 13 8.12 35.02 23.87
N LEU A 14 6.88 35.12 24.33
CA LEU A 14 6.43 34.43 25.55
C LEU A 14 6.27 32.91 25.33
N ARG A 15 5.89 32.51 24.11
CA ARG A 15 5.84 31.10 23.71
C ARG A 15 7.24 30.49 23.56
N ASP A 16 8.15 31.21 22.88
CA ASP A 16 9.54 30.77 22.68
C ASP A 16 10.37 30.71 23.98
N GLY A 17 10.06 31.56 24.96
CA GLY A 17 10.75 31.58 26.26
C GLY A 17 10.37 30.41 27.17
N ILE A 18 9.17 29.86 27.03
CA ILE A 18 8.69 28.72 27.83
C ILE A 18 9.19 27.40 27.21
N GLU A 19 9.27 27.31 25.88
CA GLU A 19 9.71 26.10 25.18
C GLU A 19 11.22 25.80 25.33
N ARG A 20 12.06 26.78 25.68
CA ARG A 20 13.53 26.59 25.82
C ARG A 20 14.03 26.28 27.23
N ALA A 21 13.19 26.32 28.26
CA ALA A 21 13.65 26.23 29.65
C ALA A 21 13.56 24.81 30.29
N LEU A 22 13.09 23.78 29.57
CA LEU A 22 12.85 22.44 30.14
C LEU A 22 13.33 21.31 29.21
N PRO A 23 14.40 20.56 29.55
CA PRO A 23 15.01 19.63 28.60
C PRO A 23 14.65 18.17 28.87
N TRP A 24 13.42 17.65 28.63
CA TRP A 24 13.15 16.22 28.87
C TRP A 24 12.08 15.55 27.99
N GLY A 25 12.48 14.43 27.38
CA GLY A 25 11.89 13.09 27.53
C GLY A 25 10.41 12.87 27.22
N ALA A 26 10.14 11.97 26.27
CA ALA A 26 8.82 11.52 25.85
C ALA A 26 8.08 10.67 26.91
N ALA A 27 7.62 11.30 27.99
CA ALA A 27 6.57 10.79 28.88
C ALA A 27 5.34 11.73 28.83
N GLY A 28 4.16 11.15 29.01
CA GLY A 28 2.87 11.56 28.44
C GLY A 28 2.48 13.05 28.52
N TYR A 29 2.01 13.60 27.41
CA TYR A 29 1.30 14.88 27.38
C TYR A 29 -0.01 14.86 28.22
N LEU A 30 -0.59 13.68 28.45
CA LEU A 30 -1.78 13.49 29.30
C LEU A 30 -1.50 13.69 30.80
N GLU A 31 -0.38 13.20 31.32
CA GLU A 31 0.01 13.39 32.73
C GLU A 31 0.29 14.87 33.04
N ARG A 32 0.90 15.60 32.11
CA ARG A 32 1.15 17.06 32.23
C ARG A 32 -0.14 17.87 32.22
N GLY A 33 -1.15 17.46 31.45
CA GLY A 33 -2.48 18.07 31.47
C GLY A 33 -3.12 17.98 32.86
N TRP A 34 -3.01 16.81 33.50
CA TRP A 34 -3.50 16.56 34.86
C TRP A 34 -2.77 17.39 35.92
N VAL A 35 -1.45 17.51 35.86
CA VAL A 35 -0.69 18.34 36.81
C VAL A 35 -1.06 19.82 36.69
N ILE A 36 -1.22 20.35 35.47
CA ILE A 36 -1.61 21.75 35.23
C ILE A 36 -3.07 21.98 35.64
N ALA A 37 -3.99 21.05 35.33
CA ALA A 37 -5.38 21.12 35.75
C ALA A 37 -5.51 21.10 37.28
N ASN A 38 -4.77 20.21 37.96
CA ASN A 38 -4.70 20.17 39.42
C ASN A 38 -4.09 21.45 39.99
N HIS A 39 -3.02 22.01 39.39
CA HIS A 39 -2.45 23.27 39.88
C HIS A 39 -3.41 24.46 39.69
N LYS A 40 -4.13 24.52 38.56
CA LYS A 40 -5.17 25.53 38.32
C LYS A 40 -6.33 25.38 39.29
N LEU A 41 -6.78 24.15 39.54
CA LEU A 41 -7.86 23.86 40.47
C LEU A 41 -7.45 24.22 41.90
N VAL A 42 -6.26 23.81 42.36
CA VAL A 42 -5.74 24.15 43.69
C VAL A 42 -5.51 25.66 43.81
N SER A 43 -5.01 26.33 42.77
CA SER A 43 -4.84 27.80 42.75
C SER A 43 -6.19 28.54 42.76
N PHE A 44 -7.20 28.01 42.06
CA PHE A 44 -8.57 28.54 42.11
C PHE A 44 -9.16 28.40 43.50
N HIS A 45 -9.03 27.23 44.14
CA HIS A 45 -9.47 27.03 45.53
C HIS A 45 -8.72 27.96 46.49
N ALA A 46 -7.40 28.13 46.35
CA ALA A 46 -6.61 29.06 47.16
C ALA A 46 -7.04 30.52 46.98
N ALA A 47 -7.30 30.95 45.74
CA ALA A 47 -7.80 32.30 45.44
C ALA A 47 -9.25 32.51 45.92
N PHE A 48 -10.09 31.48 45.82
CA PHE A 48 -11.47 31.49 46.32
C PHE A 48 -11.51 31.59 47.85
N ILE A 49 -10.71 30.77 48.55
CA ILE A 49 -10.53 30.83 50.01
C ILE A 49 -9.97 32.21 50.42
N SER A 50 -8.98 32.74 49.69
CA SER A 50 -8.45 34.08 49.92
C SER A 50 -9.49 35.19 49.73
N SER A 51 -10.40 35.03 48.76
CA SER A 51 -11.49 35.99 48.50
C SER A 51 -12.57 35.93 49.57
N ILE A 52 -12.88 34.73 50.09
CA ILE A 52 -13.82 34.52 51.20
C ILE A 52 -13.33 35.23 52.47
N LEU A 53 -12.02 35.26 52.72
CA LEU A 53 -11.40 35.99 53.86
C LEU A 53 -11.51 37.53 53.75
N ASN A 54 -11.97 38.03 52.61
CA ASN A 54 -12.13 39.46 52.32
C ASN A 54 -13.60 39.90 52.28
N ILE A 55 -14.56 39.02 52.57
CA ILE A 55 -15.99 39.36 52.64
C ILE A 55 -16.23 40.35 53.80
N PRO A 56 -16.90 41.51 53.57
CA PRO A 56 -17.18 42.50 54.61
C PRO A 56 -18.00 41.95 55.78
N VAL A 57 -17.52 42.21 56.99
CA VAL A 57 -17.96 41.58 58.26
C VAL A 57 -19.15 42.32 58.88
N GLU A 58 -20.23 42.50 58.11
CA GLU A 58 -21.49 43.07 58.64
C GLU A 58 -22.61 42.03 58.75
N THR A 59 -22.49 40.91 58.02
CA THR A 59 -23.48 39.83 57.97
C THR A 59 -23.26 38.71 58.98
N ALA A 60 -22.12 38.65 59.66
CA ALA A 60 -21.77 37.57 60.61
C ALA A 60 -22.09 37.88 62.08
N LYS A 61 -22.82 38.96 62.37
CA LYS A 61 -23.27 39.30 63.74
C LYS A 61 -24.46 38.41 64.13
N GLY A 62 -24.20 37.26 64.74
CA GLY A 62 -25.24 36.47 65.41
C GLY A 62 -25.03 34.96 65.50
N GLU A 63 -24.08 34.38 64.77
CA GLU A 63 -23.93 32.93 64.74
C GLU A 63 -22.89 32.41 65.76
N LYS A 64 -23.32 31.45 66.60
CA LYS A 64 -22.52 30.82 67.66
C LYS A 64 -21.70 29.63 67.12
N PHE A 65 -20.89 29.81 66.07
CA PHE A 65 -19.95 28.78 65.62
C PHE A 65 -18.56 29.07 66.18
N VAL A 66 -18.19 28.32 67.22
CA VAL A 66 -17.03 28.64 68.05
C VAL A 66 -16.46 27.37 68.73
N TRP A 67 -16.03 26.38 67.96
CA TRP A 67 -15.10 25.37 68.49
C TRP A 67 -13.66 25.87 68.42
N LEU A 68 -13.26 26.52 67.32
CA LEU A 68 -11.87 27.00 67.10
C LEU A 68 -11.44 28.08 68.11
N ASP A 69 -12.32 29.01 68.51
CA ASP A 69 -12.00 30.04 69.51
C ASP A 69 -11.77 29.43 70.90
N LYS A 70 -12.46 28.32 71.24
CA LYS A 70 -12.24 27.58 72.50
C LYS A 70 -10.87 26.92 72.55
N VAL A 71 -10.27 26.62 71.39
CA VAL A 71 -8.97 25.95 71.28
C VAL A 71 -7.82 26.96 71.11
N PHE A 72 -8.04 28.05 70.38
CA PHE A 72 -6.96 28.96 69.94
C PHE A 72 -7.06 30.41 70.47
N ASN A 73 -8.08 30.75 71.27
CA ASN A 73 -8.25 32.06 71.92
C ASN A 73 -8.10 33.25 70.95
N ILE A 74 -8.98 33.30 69.94
CA ILE A 74 -8.84 34.15 68.76
C ILE A 74 -9.32 35.59 69.07
N PRO A 75 -8.59 36.65 68.66
CA PRO A 75 -8.99 38.04 68.87
C PRO A 75 -10.35 38.38 68.25
N GLU A 76 -11.18 39.13 68.98
CA GLU A 76 -12.56 39.45 68.62
C GLU A 76 -12.69 40.12 67.23
N ALA A 77 -11.68 40.89 66.81
CA ALA A 77 -11.62 41.57 65.52
C ALA A 77 -11.53 40.63 64.29
N ILE A 78 -11.08 39.38 64.46
CA ILE A 78 -10.93 38.42 63.34
C ILE A 78 -11.80 37.17 63.49
N ARG A 79 -12.49 37.00 64.63
CA ARG A 79 -13.41 35.87 64.87
C ARG A 79 -14.43 35.64 63.75
N PRO A 80 -15.07 36.67 63.15
CA PRO A 80 -16.04 36.43 62.09
C PRO A 80 -15.44 35.82 60.82
N LYS A 81 -14.16 36.11 60.53
CA LYS A 81 -13.46 35.46 59.39
C LYS A 81 -13.24 33.98 59.64
N PHE A 82 -12.96 33.60 60.89
CA PHE A 82 -12.88 32.19 61.29
C PHE A 82 -14.25 31.51 61.33
N ALA A 83 -15.32 32.23 61.70
CA ALA A 83 -16.69 31.71 61.61
C ALA A 83 -17.08 31.40 60.15
N VAL A 84 -16.68 32.24 59.19
CA VAL A 84 -16.87 31.95 57.76
C VAL A 84 -16.05 30.73 57.33
N LEU A 85 -14.81 30.57 57.80
CA LEU A 85 -14.02 29.36 57.54
C LEU A 85 -14.67 28.11 58.16
N GLU A 86 -15.18 28.19 59.39
CA GLU A 86 -15.89 27.11 60.08
C GLU A 86 -17.19 26.76 59.32
N PHE A 87 -17.91 27.76 58.81
CA PHE A 87 -19.07 27.55 57.94
C PHE A 87 -18.69 26.83 56.63
N VAL A 88 -17.62 27.26 55.96
CA VAL A 88 -17.19 26.69 54.68
C VAL A 88 -16.67 25.25 54.83
N PHE A 89 -15.93 24.95 55.90
CA PHE A 89 -15.22 23.68 56.06
C PHE A 89 -15.83 22.69 57.06
N ALA A 90 -16.66 23.15 57.99
CA ALA A 90 -17.14 22.33 59.11
C ALA A 90 -18.66 22.44 59.37
N SER A 91 -19.42 23.09 58.48
CA SER A 91 -20.88 23.14 58.63
C SER A 91 -21.59 21.98 57.94
N TRP A 92 -22.89 21.88 58.19
CA TRP A 92 -23.77 20.97 57.48
C TRP A 92 -23.81 21.25 55.96
N GLU A 93 -23.53 22.49 55.54
CA GLU A 93 -23.42 22.86 54.13
C GLU A 93 -22.23 22.20 53.44
N THR A 94 -21.14 21.95 54.17
CA THR A 94 -19.98 21.23 53.66
C THR A 94 -20.37 19.79 53.34
N LEU A 95 -21.10 19.12 54.23
CA LEU A 95 -21.58 17.76 54.01
C LEU A 95 -22.55 17.67 52.82
N ILE A 96 -23.51 18.60 52.72
CA ILE A 96 -24.43 18.68 51.56
C ILE A 96 -23.64 18.91 50.26
N SER A 97 -22.65 19.80 50.27
CA SER A 97 -21.82 20.09 49.10
C SER A 97 -20.95 18.90 48.69
N LEU A 98 -20.43 18.13 49.65
CA LEU A 98 -19.70 16.87 49.37
C LEU A 98 -20.61 15.82 48.72
N VAL A 99 -21.86 15.70 49.19
CA VAL A 99 -22.86 14.82 48.57
C VAL A 99 -23.20 15.27 47.15
N ILE A 100 -23.44 16.57 46.94
CA ILE A 100 -23.69 17.14 45.60
C ILE A 100 -22.49 16.92 44.68
N LEU A 101 -21.27 17.14 45.17
CA LEU A 101 -20.04 16.93 44.41
C LEU A 101 -19.90 15.45 44.00
N TYR A 102 -20.09 14.53 44.95
CA TYR A 102 -20.04 13.09 44.70
C TYR A 102 -21.06 12.70 43.62
N LEU A 103 -22.33 13.08 43.79
CA LEU A 103 -23.37 12.76 42.82
C LEU A 103 -23.11 13.40 41.46
N SER A 104 -22.68 14.65 41.44
CA SER A 104 -22.35 15.38 40.21
C SER A 104 -21.25 14.72 39.42
N TRP A 105 -20.18 14.29 40.09
CA TRP A 105 -19.08 13.58 39.46
C TRP A 105 -19.55 12.25 38.83
N HIS A 106 -20.36 11.47 39.56
CA HIS A 106 -20.89 10.21 39.05
C HIS A 106 -21.83 10.42 37.85
N ILE A 107 -22.75 11.38 37.92
CA ILE A 107 -23.72 11.68 36.85
C ILE A 107 -22.99 12.15 35.58
N ALA A 108 -22.00 13.02 35.73
CA ALA A 108 -21.23 13.54 34.60
C ALA A 108 -20.46 12.43 33.89
N ILE A 109 -19.73 11.58 34.64
CA ILE A 109 -19.01 10.43 34.07
C ILE A 109 -19.99 9.47 33.39
N SER A 110 -21.09 9.12 34.05
CA SER A 110 -22.09 8.22 33.48
C SER A 110 -22.55 8.72 32.12
N ILE A 111 -23.01 9.96 32.02
CA ILE A 111 -23.61 10.47 30.78
C ILE A 111 -22.56 10.66 29.68
N HIS A 112 -21.37 11.14 30.01
CA HIS A 112 -20.27 11.33 29.07
C HIS A 112 -19.85 10.00 28.43
N GLU A 113 -19.59 8.99 29.26
CA GLU A 113 -19.12 7.67 28.82
C GLU A 113 -20.22 6.81 28.21
N MET A 114 -21.48 6.97 28.66
CA MET A 114 -22.64 6.39 27.96
C MET A 114 -22.69 6.88 26.51
N GLY A 115 -22.40 8.16 26.27
CA GLY A 115 -22.33 8.73 24.94
C GLY A 115 -21.26 8.10 24.05
N HIS A 116 -20.05 7.92 24.59
CA HIS A 116 -18.97 7.21 23.92
C HIS A 116 -19.34 5.76 23.62
N PHE A 117 -19.83 5.02 24.61
CA PHE A 117 -20.18 3.62 24.47
C PHE A 117 -21.30 3.40 23.44
N LEU A 118 -22.39 4.17 23.50
CA LEU A 118 -23.51 4.02 22.57
C LEU A 118 -23.12 4.38 21.13
N THR A 119 -22.22 5.35 20.96
CA THR A 119 -21.71 5.71 19.63
C THR A 119 -20.79 4.62 19.11
N ALA A 120 -19.89 4.09 19.94
CA ALA A 120 -19.04 2.96 19.59
C ALA A 120 -19.87 1.71 19.24
N ALA A 121 -20.92 1.41 20.01
CA ALA A 121 -21.85 0.32 19.72
C ALA A 121 -22.56 0.51 18.37
N ARG A 122 -23.03 1.73 18.08
CA ARG A 122 -23.70 2.04 16.80
C ARG A 122 -22.77 1.92 15.60
N LEU A 123 -21.49 2.26 15.76
CA LEU A 123 -20.46 2.18 14.73
C LEU A 123 -19.78 0.80 14.66
N THR A 124 -20.26 -0.18 15.43
CA THR A 124 -19.67 -1.53 15.46
C THR A 124 -18.18 -1.53 15.85
N ALA A 125 -17.78 -0.55 16.66
CA ALA A 125 -16.39 -0.29 17.02
C ALA A 125 -15.98 -0.94 18.36
N LEU A 126 -16.91 -1.53 19.12
CA LEU A 126 -16.60 -2.21 20.38
C LEU A 126 -15.88 -3.54 20.15
N ASN A 127 -15.21 -4.05 21.18
CA ASN A 127 -14.74 -5.44 21.19
C ASN A 127 -15.90 -6.43 20.95
N LYS A 128 -15.59 -7.61 20.39
CA LYS A 128 -16.59 -8.58 19.92
C LYS A 128 -17.64 -8.93 20.99
N ASP A 129 -17.20 -9.28 22.20
CA ASP A 129 -18.08 -9.69 23.30
C ASP A 129 -19.01 -8.56 23.77
N SER A 130 -18.53 -7.31 23.74
CA SER A 130 -19.33 -6.14 24.14
C SER A 130 -20.27 -5.70 23.02
N GLN A 131 -19.84 -5.82 21.77
CA GLN A 131 -20.66 -5.52 20.60
C GLN A 131 -21.86 -6.47 20.51
N GLU A 132 -21.66 -7.77 20.69
CA GLU A 132 -22.75 -8.76 20.65
C GLU A 132 -23.81 -8.49 21.74
N LYS A 133 -23.37 -8.14 22.96
CA LYS A 133 -24.28 -7.76 24.06
C LYS A 133 -25.01 -6.45 23.78
N ALA A 134 -24.32 -5.47 23.22
CA ALA A 134 -24.91 -4.19 22.85
C ALA A 134 -25.96 -4.36 21.74
N ASP A 135 -25.67 -5.17 20.71
CA ASP A 135 -26.59 -5.46 19.60
C ASP A 135 -27.84 -6.22 20.06
N GLN A 136 -27.68 -7.15 21.01
CA GLN A 136 -28.82 -7.84 21.64
C GLN A 136 -29.73 -6.85 22.38
N MET A 137 -29.15 -5.96 23.19
CA MET A 137 -29.92 -4.95 23.93
C MET A 137 -30.54 -3.91 23.00
N ALA A 138 -29.85 -3.54 21.93
CA ALA A 138 -30.37 -2.62 20.89
C ALA A 138 -31.57 -3.20 20.13
N LYS A 139 -31.76 -4.53 20.12
CA LYS A 139 -32.92 -5.22 19.54
C LYS A 139 -33.99 -5.60 20.57
N ALA A 140 -33.70 -5.50 21.87
CA ALA A 140 -34.63 -5.85 22.94
C ALA A 140 -35.84 -4.90 23.05
N GLY A 141 -36.89 -5.32 23.74
CA GLY A 141 -38.08 -4.50 24.01
C GLY A 141 -37.79 -3.28 24.90
N LEU A 142 -38.69 -2.30 24.92
CA LEU A 142 -38.51 -1.00 25.59
C LEU A 142 -38.10 -1.13 27.07
N GLY A 143 -38.74 -2.03 27.82
CA GLY A 143 -38.43 -2.24 29.24
C GLY A 143 -37.01 -2.76 29.49
N ALA A 144 -36.52 -3.65 28.63
CA ALA A 144 -35.15 -4.17 28.72
C ALA A 144 -34.10 -3.09 28.38
N ARG A 145 -34.40 -2.22 27.40
CA ARG A 145 -33.53 -1.08 27.07
C ARG A 145 -33.45 -0.06 28.20
N ILE A 146 -34.58 0.23 28.85
CA ILE A 146 -34.60 1.14 30.01
C ILE A 146 -33.76 0.56 31.16
N ALA A 147 -33.93 -0.72 31.47
CA ALA A 147 -33.11 -1.41 32.48
C ALA A 147 -31.62 -1.36 32.11
N TRP A 148 -31.30 -1.53 30.83
CA TRP A 148 -29.93 -1.45 30.31
C TRP A 148 -29.33 -0.05 30.46
N TYR A 149 -30.06 1.02 30.12
CA TYR A 149 -29.60 2.40 30.33
C TYR A 149 -29.42 2.74 31.82
N ILE A 150 -30.32 2.27 32.69
CA ILE A 150 -30.17 2.42 34.15
C ILE A 150 -28.91 1.69 34.63
N GLN A 151 -28.68 0.48 34.14
CA GLN A 151 -27.49 -0.30 34.47
C GLN A 151 -26.21 0.42 34.02
N MET A 152 -26.18 0.95 32.79
CA MET A 152 -25.08 1.78 32.30
C MET A 152 -24.82 2.95 33.24
N PHE A 153 -25.87 3.72 33.54
CA PHE A 153 -25.77 4.90 34.38
C PHE A 153 -25.24 4.61 35.78
N LEU A 154 -25.56 3.45 36.37
CA LEU A 154 -25.11 3.08 37.71
C LEU A 154 -23.73 2.44 37.72
N GLN A 155 -23.33 1.70 36.68
CA GLN A 155 -22.11 0.90 36.68
C GLN A 155 -20.89 1.58 36.04
N ILE A 156 -21.11 2.48 35.08
CA ILE A 156 -20.06 3.18 34.34
C ILE A 156 -19.14 4.02 35.24
N PRO A 157 -19.63 4.81 36.22
CA PRO A 157 -18.76 5.58 37.12
C PRO A 157 -17.80 4.73 37.95
N TYR A 158 -18.11 3.43 38.10
CA TYR A 158 -17.26 2.49 38.82
C TYR A 158 -16.41 1.62 37.89
N GLY A 159 -16.51 1.81 36.56
CA GLY A 159 -15.81 1.01 35.56
C GLY A 159 -16.26 -0.45 35.54
N LYS A 160 -17.49 -0.73 36.01
CA LYS A 160 -18.04 -2.09 36.13
C LYS A 160 -18.98 -2.47 35.00
N PHE A 161 -19.31 -1.52 34.13
CA PHE A 161 -20.13 -1.78 32.96
C PHE A 161 -19.30 -2.46 31.88
N TYR A 162 -19.87 -3.48 31.22
CA TYR A 162 -19.13 -4.26 30.23
C TYR A 162 -18.73 -3.38 29.04
N GLY A 163 -17.51 -3.58 28.53
CA GLY A 163 -16.98 -2.81 27.40
C GLY A 163 -16.62 -1.36 27.72
N VAL A 164 -16.59 -0.96 28.99
CA VAL A 164 -15.97 0.29 29.46
C VAL A 164 -14.78 -0.05 30.35
N LYS A 165 -13.58 0.38 29.97
CA LYS A 165 -12.36 0.21 30.76
C LYS A 165 -12.16 1.42 31.65
N LYS A 166 -11.70 1.16 32.88
CA LYS A 166 -11.21 2.18 33.79
C LYS A 166 -9.71 2.02 33.92
N ASP A 167 -8.95 3.00 33.45
CA ASP A 167 -7.49 3.00 33.52
C ASP A 167 -7.00 4.35 34.05
N GLU A 168 -6.20 4.33 35.12
CA GLU A 168 -5.64 5.52 35.79
C GLU A 168 -6.66 6.65 36.12
N GLY A 169 -7.94 6.30 36.27
CA GLY A 169 -9.02 7.27 36.55
C GLY A 169 -9.75 7.80 35.32
N ASN A 170 -9.33 7.43 34.12
CA ASN A 170 -10.07 7.65 32.88
C ASN A 170 -11.02 6.48 32.62
N TYR A 171 -12.15 6.79 32.01
CA TYR A 171 -13.15 5.84 31.57
C TYR A 171 -13.18 5.94 30.04
N ALA A 172 -13.23 4.80 29.34
CA ALA A 172 -13.37 4.80 27.90
C ALA A 172 -13.99 3.49 27.43
N PRO A 173 -14.78 3.48 26.34
CA PRO A 173 -15.19 2.25 25.71
C PRO A 173 -13.96 1.46 25.23
N ASP A 174 -14.02 0.14 25.37
CA ASP A 174 -12.99 -0.76 24.87
C ASP A 174 -13.13 -0.92 23.34
N ALA A 175 -12.69 0.11 22.63
CA ALA A 175 -12.79 0.27 21.19
C ALA A 175 -11.51 0.89 20.61
N PRO A 176 -11.12 0.58 19.35
CA PRO A 176 -10.05 1.29 18.65
C PRO A 176 -10.38 2.79 18.52
N TYR A 177 -9.35 3.64 18.42
CA TYR A 177 -9.56 5.08 18.28
C TYR A 177 -10.34 5.42 17.01
N ASN A 178 -11.57 5.93 17.18
CA ASN A 178 -12.44 6.38 16.11
C ASN A 178 -12.83 7.86 16.34
N LEU A 179 -12.65 8.71 15.33
CA LEU A 179 -12.85 10.15 15.45
C LEU A 179 -14.33 10.51 15.74
N ALA A 180 -15.29 9.76 15.21
CA ALA A 180 -16.70 9.94 15.48
C ALA A 180 -17.07 9.53 16.92
N VAL A 181 -16.44 8.47 17.44
CA VAL A 181 -16.56 8.07 18.85
C VAL A 181 -15.97 9.15 19.77
N ALA A 182 -14.77 9.67 19.44
CA ALA A 182 -14.12 10.74 20.19
C ALA A 182 -14.94 12.05 20.19
N ALA A 183 -15.66 12.33 19.10
CA ALA A 183 -16.52 13.50 18.97
C ALA A 183 -17.87 13.37 19.72
N ALA A 184 -18.27 12.17 20.12
CA ALA A 184 -19.59 11.91 20.71
C ALA A 184 -19.75 12.47 22.13
N ALA A 185 -18.75 12.31 23.01
CA ALA A 185 -18.93 12.69 24.40
C ALA A 185 -19.09 14.20 24.66
N PRO A 186 -18.37 15.11 23.97
CA PRO A 186 -18.66 16.54 24.06
C PRO A 186 -20.10 16.89 23.69
N ILE A 187 -20.75 16.10 22.82
CA ILE A 187 -22.15 16.30 22.44
C ILE A 187 -23.05 15.94 23.63
N TRP A 188 -22.81 14.81 24.30
CA TRP A 188 -23.59 14.39 25.46
C TRP A 188 -23.39 15.30 26.68
N SER A 189 -22.17 15.78 26.92
CA SER A 189 -21.91 16.83 27.93
C SER A 189 -22.64 18.13 27.61
N GLN A 190 -22.72 18.51 26.33
CA GLN A 190 -23.52 19.68 25.92
C GLN A 190 -25.01 19.49 26.20
N TRP A 191 -25.57 18.31 25.93
CA TRP A 191 -26.97 18.00 26.26
C TRP A 191 -27.23 18.10 27.77
N LEU A 192 -26.33 17.53 28.59
CA LEU A 192 -26.42 17.58 30.04
C LEU A 192 -26.42 19.04 30.55
N ALA A 193 -25.48 19.87 30.09
CA ALA A 193 -25.42 21.29 30.44
C ALA A 193 -26.68 22.05 30.03
N THR A 194 -27.20 21.78 28.83
CA THR A 194 -28.38 22.47 28.27
C THR A 194 -29.65 22.19 29.08
N ILE A 195 -29.77 21.01 29.69
CA ILE A 195 -30.91 20.64 30.52
C ILE A 195 -30.72 21.10 31.98
N PHE A 196 -29.55 20.87 32.55
CA PHE A 196 -29.32 21.03 33.99
C PHE A 196 -29.15 22.51 34.40
N LEU A 197 -28.51 23.35 33.58
CA LEU A 197 -28.28 24.75 33.95
C LEU A 197 -29.56 25.58 34.04
N PRO A 198 -30.53 25.48 33.10
CA PRO A 198 -31.81 26.18 33.25
C PRO A 198 -32.59 25.74 34.50
N LEU A 199 -32.62 24.43 34.78
CA LEU A 199 -33.26 23.90 35.99
C LEU A 199 -32.59 24.46 37.26
N ALA A 200 -31.26 24.50 37.29
CA ALA A 200 -30.51 25.08 38.40
C ALA A 200 -30.93 26.54 38.67
N VAL A 201 -30.98 27.37 37.62
CA VAL A 201 -31.37 28.78 37.74
C VAL A 201 -32.81 28.92 38.24
N ILE A 202 -33.75 28.15 37.70
CA ILE A 202 -35.16 28.18 38.09
C ILE A 202 -35.33 27.82 39.58
N PHE A 203 -34.72 26.72 40.01
CA PHE A 203 -34.87 26.24 41.38
C PHE A 203 -34.16 27.13 42.41
N ILE A 204 -32.98 27.67 42.08
CA ILE A 204 -32.31 28.66 42.94
C ILE A 204 -33.14 29.92 43.06
N TRP A 205 -33.65 30.46 41.94
CA TRP A 205 -34.46 31.67 41.93
C TRP A 205 -35.77 31.51 42.70
N LEU A 206 -36.49 30.40 42.50
CA LEU A 206 -37.69 30.07 43.26
C LEU A 206 -37.39 29.90 44.75
N GLY A 207 -36.30 29.21 45.10
CA GLY A 207 -35.88 29.02 46.47
C GLY A 207 -35.56 30.34 47.18
N MET A 208 -34.84 31.25 46.51
CA MET A 208 -34.56 32.59 47.05
C MET A 208 -35.84 33.44 47.18
N SER A 209 -36.75 33.36 46.21
CA SER A 209 -37.98 34.17 46.20
C SER A 209 -39.01 33.68 47.22
N LEU A 210 -39.04 32.37 47.51
CA LEU A 210 -39.98 31.73 48.43
C LEU A 210 -39.37 31.46 49.81
N GLY A 211 -38.09 31.78 50.02
CA GLY A 211 -37.37 31.48 51.27
C GLY A 211 -37.25 29.98 51.58
N SER A 212 -37.12 29.14 50.55
CA SER A 212 -37.06 27.68 50.69
C SER A 212 -35.66 27.14 50.44
N ASP A 213 -34.98 26.74 51.51
CA ASP A 213 -33.66 26.11 51.45
C ASP A 213 -33.67 24.81 50.63
N LEU A 214 -34.76 24.05 50.69
CA LEU A 214 -34.93 22.82 49.91
C LEU A 214 -34.84 23.08 48.40
N LEU A 215 -35.49 24.14 47.91
CA LEU A 215 -35.44 24.50 46.49
C LEU A 215 -34.05 25.01 46.10
N ILE A 216 -33.35 25.70 47.00
CA ILE A 216 -31.96 26.12 46.79
C ILE A 216 -31.04 24.90 46.69
N TYR A 217 -31.22 23.87 47.53
CA TYR A 217 -30.45 22.62 47.44
C TYR A 217 -30.71 21.86 46.15
N ILE A 218 -31.97 21.76 45.71
CA ILE A 218 -32.33 21.15 44.42
C ILE A 218 -31.65 21.91 43.27
N GLY A 219 -31.69 23.24 43.32
CA GLY A 219 -31.03 24.07 42.31
C GLY A 219 -29.51 23.91 42.30
N ARG A 220 -28.86 23.83 43.47
CA ARG A 220 -27.42 23.54 43.60
C ARG A 220 -27.05 22.16 43.06
N PHE A 221 -27.91 21.17 43.26
CA PHE A 221 -27.71 19.84 42.72
C PHE A 221 -27.68 19.84 41.19
N PHE A 222 -28.57 20.58 40.51
CA PHE A 222 -28.54 20.70 39.05
C PHE A 222 -27.38 21.59 38.56
N LEU A 223 -26.97 22.58 39.35
CA LEU A 223 -25.91 23.50 38.98
C LEU A 223 -24.57 22.78 38.79
N ALA A 224 -24.21 21.89 39.71
CA ALA A 224 -22.89 21.25 39.70
C ALA A 224 -22.65 20.37 38.44
N PRO A 225 -23.50 19.39 38.08
CA PRO A 225 -23.32 18.60 36.86
C PRO A 225 -23.45 19.45 35.60
N GLY A 226 -24.33 20.46 35.60
CA GLY A 226 -24.50 21.37 34.47
C GLY A 226 -23.23 22.18 34.18
N CYS A 227 -22.58 22.71 35.23
CA CYS A 227 -21.31 23.44 35.10
C CYS A 227 -20.16 22.52 34.69
N VAL A 228 -20.05 21.33 35.29
CA VAL A 228 -19.03 20.35 34.91
C VAL A 228 -19.15 19.97 33.43
N ALA A 229 -20.36 19.67 32.96
CA ALA A 229 -20.61 19.31 31.58
C ALA A 229 -20.37 20.47 30.59
N LEU A 230 -20.64 21.70 31.02
CA LEU A 230 -20.33 22.90 30.23
C LEU A 230 -18.82 23.13 30.10
N LEU A 231 -18.07 22.96 31.20
CA LEU A 231 -16.62 23.11 31.22
C LEU A 231 -15.94 22.01 30.40
N ASP A 232 -16.39 20.76 30.56
CA ASP A 232 -15.95 19.61 29.74
C ASP A 232 -16.17 19.88 28.24
N ARG A 233 -17.33 20.44 27.87
CA ARG A 233 -17.61 20.89 26.50
C ARG A 233 -16.67 22.00 26.01
N PHE A 234 -16.19 22.86 26.90
CA PHE A 234 -15.28 23.96 26.57
C PHE A 234 -13.82 23.53 26.49
N GLU A 235 -13.41 22.55 27.28
CA GLU A 235 -12.08 21.93 27.24
C GLU A 235 -11.92 20.95 26.07
N ALA A 236 -13.02 20.35 25.59
CA ALA A 236 -13.03 19.57 24.35
C ALA A 236 -12.49 20.40 23.16
N ASP A 237 -11.53 19.85 22.42
CA ASP A 237 -10.83 20.51 21.30
C ASP A 237 -11.82 21.08 20.27
N ARG A 238 -12.08 22.40 20.38
CA ARG A 238 -13.03 23.12 19.53
C ARG A 238 -12.61 23.11 18.05
N GLY A 239 -11.32 22.90 17.76
CA GLY A 239 -10.80 22.78 16.40
C GLY A 239 -11.27 21.48 15.76
N LYS A 240 -11.00 20.33 16.42
CA LYS A 240 -11.28 19.00 15.86
C LYS A 240 -12.77 18.71 15.67
N LEU A 241 -13.64 19.11 16.59
CA LEU A 241 -15.08 18.89 16.46
C LEU A 241 -15.70 19.75 15.33
N ARG A 242 -15.22 20.99 15.17
CA ARG A 242 -15.66 21.90 14.11
C ARG A 242 -15.14 21.44 12.75
N GLU A 243 -13.90 20.98 12.69
CA GLU A 243 -13.27 20.42 11.50
C GLU A 243 -14.00 19.16 11.02
N PHE A 244 -14.34 18.23 11.93
CA PHE A 244 -15.11 17.03 11.63
C PHE A 244 -16.48 17.36 11.03
N ARG A 245 -17.27 18.23 11.68
CA ARG A 245 -18.61 18.61 11.19
C ARG A 245 -18.58 19.36 9.87
N LEU A 246 -17.59 20.24 9.67
CA LEU A 246 -17.43 20.95 8.41
C LEU A 246 -17.01 20.02 7.27
N ARG A 247 -16.18 18.99 7.56
CA ARG A 247 -15.81 17.97 6.58
C ARG A 247 -17.00 17.11 6.19
N GLU A 248 -17.78 16.61 7.14
CA GLU A 248 -18.98 15.80 6.82
C GLU A 248 -20.01 16.60 6.01
N ALA A 249 -20.30 17.83 6.42
CA ALA A 249 -21.26 18.68 5.71
C ALA A 249 -20.81 19.03 4.29
N ARG A 250 -19.51 19.36 4.11
CA ARG A 250 -18.96 19.63 2.77
C ARG A 250 -18.96 18.39 1.89
N ALA A 251 -18.50 17.25 2.42
CA ALA A 251 -18.50 15.99 1.67
C ALA A 251 -19.91 15.60 1.22
N ALA A 252 -20.92 15.71 2.09
CA ALA A 252 -22.30 15.41 1.73
C ALA A 252 -22.87 16.37 0.66
N GLU A 253 -22.63 17.68 0.79
CA GLU A 253 -23.07 18.68 -0.19
C GLU A 253 -22.33 18.53 -1.54
N GLN A 254 -21.05 18.20 -1.51
CA GLN A 254 -20.20 18.03 -2.68
C GLN A 254 -20.47 16.71 -3.41
N ALA A 255 -20.69 15.61 -2.69
CA ALA A 255 -21.17 14.36 -3.27
C ALA A 255 -22.51 14.55 -4.00
N ALA A 256 -23.41 15.35 -3.43
CA ALA A 256 -24.67 15.71 -4.08
C ALA A 256 -24.45 16.56 -5.35
N ARG A 257 -23.50 17.51 -5.36
CA ARG A 257 -23.16 18.32 -6.55
C ARG A 257 -22.41 17.54 -7.62
N ALA A 258 -21.50 16.63 -7.25
CA ALA A 258 -20.80 15.75 -8.16
C ALA A 258 -21.77 14.76 -8.81
N ALA A 259 -22.71 14.20 -8.03
CA ALA A 259 -23.82 13.40 -8.54
C ALA A 259 -24.70 14.19 -9.52
N ALA A 260 -24.98 15.48 -9.24
CA ALA A 260 -25.74 16.35 -10.14
C ALA A 260 -24.98 16.73 -11.44
N LYS A 261 -23.64 16.64 -11.47
CA LYS A 261 -22.83 16.83 -12.69
C LYS A 261 -22.80 15.60 -13.60
N ILE A 262 -23.28 14.44 -13.12
CA ILE A 262 -23.46 13.21 -13.91
C ILE A 262 -24.84 13.26 -14.58
N GLU A 263 -25.18 14.38 -15.23
CA GLU A 263 -26.25 14.43 -16.23
C GLU A 263 -25.63 14.21 -17.60
N THR A 264 -25.11 12.99 -17.82
CA THR A 264 -24.96 12.44 -19.16
C THR A 264 -25.91 11.26 -19.23
N GLU A 265 -26.80 11.21 -20.22
CA GLU A 265 -27.77 10.12 -20.44
C GLU A 265 -27.14 8.72 -20.56
N LYS A 266 -25.81 8.61 -20.72
CA LYS A 266 -25.07 7.35 -20.89
C LYS A 266 -24.51 6.84 -19.57
N THR A 267 -24.71 5.55 -19.27
CA THR A 267 -24.19 4.89 -18.06
C THR A 267 -22.67 4.63 -18.17
N TRP A 268 -21.98 4.35 -17.05
CA TRP A 268 -20.57 3.92 -17.10
C TRP A 268 -20.37 2.73 -18.05
N TYR A 269 -21.30 1.79 -18.03
CA TYR A 269 -21.27 0.59 -18.87
C TYR A 269 -21.19 0.93 -20.37
N ASP A 270 -21.77 2.04 -20.80
CA ASP A 270 -21.77 2.52 -22.19
C ASP A 270 -20.53 3.34 -22.54
N GLN A 271 -19.98 4.08 -21.58
CA GLN A 271 -18.87 5.01 -21.79
C GLN A 271 -17.48 4.35 -21.68
N VAL A 272 -17.37 3.25 -20.95
CA VAL A 272 -16.07 2.64 -20.59
C VAL A 272 -15.20 2.28 -21.80
N ALA A 273 -15.81 1.86 -22.91
CA ALA A 273 -15.08 1.52 -24.14
C ALA A 273 -14.36 2.74 -24.73
N GLU A 274 -14.97 3.93 -24.67
CA GLU A 274 -14.34 5.19 -25.09
C GLU A 274 -13.16 5.55 -24.18
N VAL A 275 -13.33 5.37 -22.86
CA VAL A 275 -12.26 5.60 -21.88
C VAL A 275 -11.10 4.64 -22.10
N LYS A 276 -11.37 3.37 -22.39
CA LYS A 276 -10.36 2.37 -22.78
C LYS A 276 -9.57 2.84 -24.01
N GLN A 277 -10.25 3.26 -25.08
CA GLN A 277 -9.58 3.76 -26.30
C GLN A 277 -8.75 5.02 -26.05
N ARG A 278 -9.22 5.93 -25.19
CA ARG A 278 -8.44 7.10 -24.75
C ARG A 278 -7.14 6.66 -24.06
N LEU A 279 -7.19 5.63 -23.21
CA LEU A 279 -6.01 5.13 -22.48
C LEU A 279 -4.98 4.50 -23.41
N LEU A 280 -5.41 3.88 -24.51
CA LEU A 280 -4.51 3.32 -25.53
C LEU A 280 -3.74 4.42 -26.27
N THR A 281 -4.43 5.52 -26.59
CA THR A 281 -3.91 6.58 -27.48
C THR A 281 -3.21 7.73 -26.75
N THR A 282 -3.50 7.91 -25.46
CA THR A 282 -2.96 9.00 -24.64
C THR A 282 -2.21 8.49 -23.42
N ARG A 283 -1.35 9.35 -22.87
CA ARG A 283 -0.67 9.14 -21.58
C ARG A 283 -0.69 10.43 -20.80
N MET A 284 -0.58 10.29 -19.48
CA MET A 284 -0.61 11.41 -18.53
C MET A 284 0.51 12.43 -18.78
N LEU A 285 1.70 11.92 -19.07
CA LEU A 285 2.89 12.71 -19.37
C LEU A 285 3.69 12.01 -20.48
N GLU A 286 4.18 12.79 -21.44
CA GLU A 286 5.04 12.33 -22.51
C GLU A 286 6.18 13.33 -22.76
N VAL A 287 7.38 12.81 -23.01
CA VAL A 287 8.57 13.59 -23.31
C VAL A 287 9.07 13.17 -24.68
N LYS A 288 9.22 14.14 -25.58
CA LYS A 288 9.83 13.93 -26.90
C LYS A 288 11.35 13.99 -26.78
N LEU A 289 12.04 12.95 -27.22
CA LEU A 289 13.49 12.84 -27.26
C LEU A 289 14.08 13.53 -28.50
N PRO A 290 15.41 13.79 -28.53
CA PRO A 290 16.07 14.45 -29.66
C PRO A 290 15.91 13.71 -31.00
N ASN A 291 15.85 12.37 -30.96
CA ASN A 291 15.63 11.53 -32.14
C ASN A 291 14.17 11.52 -32.63
N GLY A 292 13.30 12.34 -32.03
CA GLY A 292 11.88 12.45 -32.36
C GLY A 292 10.99 11.45 -31.63
N SER A 293 11.55 10.42 -31.00
CA SER A 293 10.77 9.40 -30.29
C SER A 293 10.21 9.87 -28.96
N LYS A 294 9.16 9.22 -28.46
CA LYS A 294 8.51 9.61 -27.20
C LYS A 294 8.79 8.61 -26.08
N VAL A 295 9.05 9.11 -24.89
CA VAL A 295 8.98 8.36 -23.63
C VAL A 295 7.71 8.76 -22.92
N LYS A 296 6.92 7.77 -22.50
CA LYS A 296 5.64 8.04 -21.87
C LYS A 296 5.59 7.46 -20.47
N ALA A 297 4.94 8.20 -19.59
CA ALA A 297 4.63 7.75 -18.24
C ALA A 297 3.46 6.75 -18.29
N PRO A 298 3.60 5.51 -17.79
CA PRO A 298 2.50 4.56 -17.72
C PRO A 298 1.31 5.09 -16.87
N TRP A 299 0.10 4.59 -17.09
CA TRP A 299 -1.00 4.88 -16.17
C TRP A 299 -0.74 4.22 -14.81
N GLN A 300 -1.05 4.91 -13.71
CA GLN A 300 -0.84 4.36 -12.37
C GLN A 300 -2.02 3.46 -11.96
N PHE A 301 -1.73 2.22 -11.61
CA PHE A 301 -2.68 1.27 -11.03
C PHE A 301 -2.41 1.21 -9.52
N ARG A 302 -3.17 1.98 -8.74
CA ARG A 302 -2.86 2.26 -7.33
C ARG A 302 -3.70 1.41 -6.40
N ASN A 303 -3.11 0.34 -5.86
CA ASN A 303 -3.75 -0.54 -4.89
C ASN A 303 -4.05 0.22 -3.58
N CYS A 304 -5.33 0.53 -3.36
CA CYS A 304 -5.81 1.35 -2.23
C CYS A 304 -6.77 0.59 -1.32
N ALA A 305 -7.30 -0.55 -1.75
CA ALA A 305 -8.11 -1.47 -0.96
C ALA A 305 -7.67 -2.91 -1.22
N MET A 306 -7.56 -3.74 -0.19
CA MET A 306 -7.02 -5.10 -0.29
C MET A 306 -7.87 -6.13 0.44
N GLY A 307 -7.76 -7.36 -0.02
CA GLY A 307 -8.35 -8.55 0.58
C GLY A 307 -7.56 -9.80 0.20
N GLY A 308 -8.25 -10.92 -0.03
CA GLY A 308 -7.68 -12.17 -0.53
C GLY A 308 -6.51 -12.71 0.30
N ARG A 309 -5.50 -13.30 -0.33
CA ARG A 309 -4.33 -13.81 0.41
C ARG A 309 -3.42 -12.68 0.92
N HIS A 310 -3.50 -11.49 0.34
CA HIS A 310 -2.67 -10.34 0.70
C HIS A 310 -2.92 -9.77 2.11
N THR A 311 -4.07 -10.08 2.71
CA THR A 311 -4.37 -9.62 4.08
C THR A 311 -4.71 -10.76 5.03
N GLU A 312 -4.71 -12.01 4.58
CA GLU A 312 -5.15 -13.15 5.39
C GLU A 312 -4.22 -13.42 6.58
N LYS A 313 -2.90 -13.24 6.39
CA LYS A 313 -1.91 -13.49 7.43
C LYS A 313 -1.85 -12.34 8.45
N GLU A 314 -1.77 -11.09 7.98
CA GLU A 314 -1.64 -9.92 8.85
C GLU A 314 -2.97 -9.49 9.46
N TYR A 315 -4.08 -9.64 8.73
CA TYR A 315 -5.41 -9.17 9.10
C TYR A 315 -6.47 -10.27 8.89
N PRO A 316 -6.42 -11.37 9.66
CA PRO A 316 -7.32 -12.52 9.49
C PRO A 316 -8.81 -12.17 9.71
N GLU A 317 -9.10 -11.05 10.37
CA GLU A 317 -10.47 -10.57 10.59
C GLU A 317 -11.07 -9.84 9.38
N SER A 318 -10.26 -9.38 8.42
CA SER A 318 -10.77 -8.73 7.22
C SER A 318 -11.57 -9.75 6.40
N ASN A 319 -12.73 -9.39 5.86
CA ASN A 319 -13.65 -10.35 5.21
C ASN A 319 -13.74 -10.24 3.68
N ILE A 320 -12.85 -9.47 3.05
CA ILE A 320 -12.80 -9.31 1.59
C ILE A 320 -12.01 -10.48 0.97
N SER A 321 -12.64 -11.23 0.08
CA SER A 321 -12.06 -12.39 -0.63
C SER A 321 -11.28 -12.01 -1.88
N MET A 322 -11.68 -10.96 -2.60
CA MET A 322 -10.92 -10.46 -3.75
C MET A 322 -9.66 -9.69 -3.32
N GLN A 323 -8.59 -9.79 -4.10
CA GLN A 323 -7.24 -9.42 -3.66
C GLN A 323 -6.97 -7.91 -3.64
N GLU A 324 -7.30 -7.18 -4.70
CA GLU A 324 -7.01 -5.75 -4.82
C GLU A 324 -8.15 -4.93 -5.45
N GLY A 325 -8.35 -3.74 -4.90
CA GLY A 325 -9.14 -2.65 -5.47
C GLY A 325 -8.24 -1.43 -5.67
N MET A 326 -8.09 -1.01 -6.93
CA MET A 326 -7.16 0.02 -7.35
C MET A 326 -7.87 1.26 -7.88
N PHE A 327 -7.29 2.45 -7.63
CA PHE A 327 -7.67 3.68 -8.33
C PHE A 327 -6.73 3.94 -9.50
N ILE A 328 -7.30 4.38 -10.63
CA ILE A 328 -6.57 4.86 -11.80
C ILE A 328 -6.88 6.35 -11.99
N PRO A 329 -5.92 7.27 -11.74
CA PRO A 329 -6.11 8.70 -11.94
C PRO A 329 -6.00 9.05 -13.43
N LEU A 330 -7.14 9.36 -14.06
CA LEU A 330 -7.29 9.57 -15.51
C LEU A 330 -7.11 11.04 -15.93
N SER A 331 -7.39 12.00 -15.03
CA SER A 331 -7.34 13.43 -15.36
C SER A 331 -6.04 14.14 -14.98
N ALA A 332 -5.20 13.51 -14.16
CA ALA A 332 -3.90 14.02 -13.74
C ALA A 332 -3.05 14.49 -14.93
N LYS A 333 -2.25 15.53 -14.72
CA LYS A 333 -1.33 16.13 -15.71
C LYS A 333 0.12 15.81 -15.43
N SER A 334 0.42 15.31 -14.23
CA SER A 334 1.75 14.83 -13.87
C SER A 334 1.66 13.59 -12.97
N TYR A 335 2.76 12.86 -12.86
CA TYR A 335 2.84 11.66 -12.02
C TYR A 335 2.70 11.99 -10.54
N GLU A 336 3.14 13.18 -10.13
CA GLU A 336 3.00 13.74 -8.79
C GLU A 336 1.54 14.10 -8.49
N GLU A 337 0.82 14.71 -9.45
CA GLU A 337 -0.61 14.98 -9.31
C GLU A 337 -1.39 13.66 -9.17
N ALA A 338 -1.07 12.64 -9.98
CA ALA A 338 -1.66 11.31 -9.83
C ALA A 338 -1.38 10.67 -8.46
N GLN A 339 -0.18 10.89 -7.90
CA GLN A 339 0.14 10.49 -6.53
C GLN A 339 -0.71 11.23 -5.51
N GLU A 340 -0.88 12.55 -5.64
CA GLU A 340 -1.71 13.35 -4.73
C GLU A 340 -3.18 12.90 -4.79
N MET A 341 -3.72 12.73 -5.99
CA MET A 341 -5.09 12.24 -6.21
C MET A 341 -5.33 10.91 -5.49
N THR A 342 -4.41 9.96 -5.64
CA THR A 342 -4.57 8.61 -5.08
C THR A 342 -4.39 8.56 -3.56
N VAL A 343 -3.49 9.37 -3.00
CA VAL A 343 -3.37 9.53 -1.53
C VAL A 343 -4.64 10.14 -0.92
N ARG A 344 -5.22 11.16 -1.58
CA ARG A 344 -6.50 11.77 -1.18
C ARG A 344 -7.63 10.75 -1.20
N LEU A 345 -7.77 10.01 -2.31
CA LEU A 345 -8.78 8.97 -2.48
C LEU A 345 -8.65 7.86 -1.42
N GLN A 346 -7.44 7.37 -1.17
CA GLN A 346 -7.21 6.32 -0.17
C GLN A 346 -7.54 6.80 1.25
N THR A 347 -7.12 8.01 1.59
CA THR A 347 -7.43 8.62 2.90
C THR A 347 -8.93 8.79 3.05
N ARG A 348 -9.63 9.24 2.01
CA ARG A 348 -11.08 9.38 2.04
C ARG A 348 -11.80 8.04 2.12
N LEU A 349 -11.33 7.03 1.40
CA LEU A 349 -11.85 5.67 1.49
C LEU A 349 -11.73 5.12 2.92
N LYS A 350 -10.59 5.34 3.59
CA LYS A 350 -10.40 4.99 5.00
C LYS A 350 -11.45 5.67 5.89
N GLU A 351 -11.68 6.98 5.71
CA GLU A 351 -12.69 7.72 6.47
C GLU A 351 -14.11 7.19 6.23
N ILE A 352 -14.46 6.88 4.97
CA ILE A 352 -15.77 6.32 4.61
C ILE A 352 -15.97 4.98 5.34
N ILE A 353 -14.99 4.06 5.26
CA ILE A 353 -15.07 2.75 5.90
C ILE A 353 -15.21 2.88 7.43
N GLU A 354 -14.42 3.75 8.07
CA GLU A 354 -14.47 3.98 9.53
C GLU A 354 -15.77 4.66 10.02
N SER A 355 -16.45 5.38 9.13
CA SER A 355 -17.72 6.05 9.45
C SER A 355 -18.95 5.18 9.18
N ALA A 356 -18.81 4.15 8.35
CA ALA A 356 -19.91 3.32 7.89
C ALA A 356 -20.29 2.26 8.94
N PRO A 357 -21.58 2.11 9.29
CA PRO A 357 -22.03 1.05 10.19
C PRO A 357 -21.68 -0.34 9.64
N GLY A 358 -21.21 -1.23 10.52
CA GLY A 358 -20.78 -2.58 10.16
C GLY A 358 -19.48 -2.62 9.34
N ALA A 359 -18.69 -1.55 9.32
CA ALA A 359 -17.41 -1.51 8.62
C ALA A 359 -16.31 -0.95 9.53
N LYS A 360 -15.08 -1.44 9.34
CA LYS A 360 -13.89 -0.99 10.07
C LYS A 360 -12.63 -1.22 9.26
N VAL A 361 -11.60 -0.38 9.46
CA VAL A 361 -10.28 -0.61 8.88
C VAL A 361 -9.44 -1.43 9.86
N MET A 362 -8.92 -2.57 9.39
CA MET A 362 -8.03 -3.43 10.17
C MET A 362 -6.59 -2.94 10.14
N GLY A 363 -6.19 -2.33 9.03
CA GLY A 363 -4.86 -1.75 8.86
C GLY A 363 -4.51 -1.50 7.40
N VAL A 364 -3.20 -1.49 7.12
CA VAL A 364 -2.63 -1.32 5.78
C VAL A 364 -1.77 -2.55 5.52
N GLY A 365 -2.15 -3.36 4.53
CA GLY A 365 -1.39 -4.58 4.21
C GLY A 365 -0.12 -4.30 3.39
N LEU A 366 0.54 -5.38 2.99
CA LEU A 366 1.92 -5.36 2.47
C LEU A 366 2.13 -4.49 1.23
N GLU A 367 1.10 -4.30 0.40
CA GLU A 367 1.19 -3.48 -0.81
C GLU A 367 0.71 -2.05 -0.63
N GLY A 368 0.37 -1.66 0.59
CA GLY A 368 0.04 -0.28 0.95
C GLY A 368 -1.43 0.09 0.79
N GLY A 369 -2.31 -0.84 0.42
CA GLY A 369 -3.77 -0.65 0.42
C GLY A 369 -4.40 -0.85 1.81
N ILE A 370 -5.66 -0.43 1.95
CA ILE A 370 -6.43 -0.60 3.20
C ILE A 370 -6.97 -2.04 3.26
N ALA A 371 -6.83 -2.70 4.41
CA ALA A 371 -7.47 -3.99 4.68
C ALA A 371 -8.73 -3.77 5.54
N PRO A 372 -9.96 -3.89 5.00
CA PRO A 372 -11.16 -3.57 5.75
C PRO A 372 -11.94 -4.83 6.18
N TYR A 373 -12.78 -4.69 7.19
CA TYR A 373 -13.94 -5.55 7.40
C TYR A 373 -15.19 -4.77 7.01
N ILE A 374 -16.07 -5.36 6.22
CA ILE A 374 -17.27 -4.70 5.68
C ILE A 374 -18.45 -5.67 5.74
N ASP A 375 -19.48 -5.35 6.51
CA ASP A 375 -20.76 -6.06 6.48
C ASP A 375 -21.49 -5.77 5.16
N LYS A 376 -22.21 -6.79 4.66
CA LYS A 376 -23.06 -6.69 3.48
C LYS A 376 -24.27 -5.79 3.72
N GLU A 377 -24.69 -5.05 2.71
CA GLU A 377 -26.04 -4.46 2.68
C GLU A 377 -27.06 -5.50 2.18
N PRO A 378 -28.37 -5.33 2.43
CA PRO A 378 -29.39 -6.33 2.06
C PRO A 378 -29.39 -6.76 0.59
N GLN A 379 -28.97 -5.88 -0.32
CA GLN A 379 -28.88 -6.14 -1.75
C GLN A 379 -27.58 -6.85 -2.17
N ASP A 380 -26.58 -6.96 -1.28
CA ASP A 380 -25.28 -7.52 -1.60
C ASP A 380 -25.25 -9.03 -1.40
N ARG A 381 -24.63 -9.73 -2.34
CA ARG A 381 -24.27 -11.14 -2.18
C ARG A 381 -22.99 -11.29 -1.36
N VAL A 382 -22.02 -10.40 -1.59
CA VAL A 382 -20.66 -10.44 -1.06
C VAL A 382 -20.19 -9.03 -0.63
N PRO A 383 -19.31 -8.91 0.38
CA PRO A 383 -18.88 -7.60 0.91
C PRO A 383 -18.11 -6.72 -0.10
N GLU A 384 -17.54 -7.31 -1.14
CA GLU A 384 -16.85 -6.63 -2.24
C GLU A 384 -17.74 -5.60 -2.93
N GLN A 385 -19.03 -5.88 -3.12
CA GLN A 385 -19.95 -4.95 -3.78
C GLN A 385 -20.06 -3.63 -3.01
N ARG A 386 -20.17 -3.71 -1.68
CA ARG A 386 -20.20 -2.54 -0.81
C ARG A 386 -18.86 -1.80 -0.81
N LEU A 387 -17.74 -2.52 -0.79
CA LEU A 387 -16.40 -1.93 -0.91
C LEU A 387 -16.26 -1.13 -2.22
N TRP A 388 -16.68 -1.68 -3.35
CA TRP A 388 -16.60 -0.99 -4.64
C TRP A 388 -17.48 0.26 -4.69
N ARG A 389 -18.68 0.21 -4.08
CA ARG A 389 -19.52 1.40 -3.91
C ARG A 389 -18.88 2.45 -2.99
N MET A 390 -18.19 2.04 -1.92
CA MET A 390 -17.41 2.95 -1.07
C MET A 390 -16.22 3.57 -1.81
N MET A 391 -15.53 2.81 -2.67
CA MET A 391 -14.47 3.35 -3.55
C MET A 391 -15.03 4.40 -4.51
N ARG A 392 -16.18 4.14 -5.14
CA ARG A 392 -16.89 5.13 -5.95
C ARG A 392 -17.27 6.37 -5.13
N GLN A 393 -17.75 6.20 -3.91
CA GLN A 393 -18.06 7.30 -3.01
C GLN A 393 -16.82 8.13 -2.69
N ALA A 394 -15.65 7.51 -2.48
CA ALA A 394 -14.39 8.23 -2.26
C ALA A 394 -14.02 9.13 -3.44
N ILE A 395 -14.27 8.67 -4.68
CA ILE A 395 -14.08 9.49 -5.89
C ILE A 395 -14.95 10.75 -5.84
N LEU A 396 -16.24 10.59 -5.54
CA LEU A 396 -17.20 11.69 -5.46
C LEU A 396 -16.87 12.68 -4.32
N ASP A 397 -16.54 12.17 -3.14
CA ASP A 397 -16.19 12.96 -1.95
C ASP A 397 -14.90 13.76 -2.13
N CYS A 398 -13.98 13.28 -2.98
CA CYS A 398 -12.78 14.00 -3.36
C CYS A 398 -13.00 14.99 -4.53
N GLU A 399 -14.25 15.26 -4.90
CA GLU A 399 -14.64 16.18 -5.98
C GLU A 399 -14.17 15.75 -7.38
N TYR A 400 -13.89 14.46 -7.57
CA TYR A 400 -13.56 13.88 -8.87
C TYR A 400 -14.80 13.24 -9.51
N VAL A 401 -14.83 13.20 -10.85
CA VAL A 401 -15.90 12.55 -11.61
C VAL A 401 -15.52 11.08 -11.91
N PRO A 402 -16.29 10.10 -11.41
CA PRO A 402 -16.09 8.68 -11.74
C PRO A 402 -16.05 8.43 -13.25
N GLY A 403 -15.07 7.66 -13.71
CA GLY A 403 -14.87 7.31 -15.12
C GLY A 403 -14.22 8.39 -15.99
N LYS A 404 -14.29 9.67 -15.58
CA LYS A 404 -13.64 10.78 -16.29
C LYS A 404 -12.30 11.15 -15.66
N ASP A 405 -12.31 11.38 -14.35
CA ASP A 405 -11.15 11.80 -13.56
C ASP A 405 -10.47 10.61 -12.88
N VAL A 406 -11.26 9.64 -12.40
CA VAL A 406 -10.76 8.45 -11.72
C VAL A 406 -11.59 7.23 -12.13
N ALA A 407 -10.93 6.14 -12.49
CA ALA A 407 -11.55 4.83 -12.67
C ALA A 407 -11.04 3.82 -11.63
N ILE A 408 -11.65 2.65 -11.60
CA ILE A 408 -11.29 1.54 -10.71
C ILE A 408 -10.71 0.39 -11.56
N ALA A 409 -9.65 -0.24 -11.05
CA ALA A 409 -9.19 -1.54 -11.53
C ALA A 409 -9.31 -2.57 -10.40
N LEU A 410 -9.59 -3.81 -10.76
CA LEU A 410 -9.72 -4.91 -9.81
C LEU A 410 -8.68 -5.99 -10.15
N ASP A 411 -8.12 -6.58 -9.10
CA ASP A 411 -7.44 -7.87 -9.17
C ASP A 411 -8.15 -8.81 -8.19
N PRO A 412 -9.13 -9.60 -8.67
CA PRO A 412 -9.81 -10.59 -7.85
C PRO A 412 -8.92 -11.77 -7.44
N ALA A 413 -7.85 -12.07 -8.19
CA ALA A 413 -7.03 -13.28 -8.05
C ALA A 413 -7.90 -14.56 -7.94
N CYS A 414 -8.80 -14.77 -8.91
CA CYS A 414 -9.84 -15.80 -8.83
C CYS A 414 -9.31 -17.24 -8.69
N SER A 415 -8.05 -17.51 -9.04
CA SER A 415 -7.37 -18.77 -8.73
C SER A 415 -7.43 -19.11 -7.24
N GLU A 416 -7.31 -18.10 -6.35
CA GLU A 416 -7.40 -18.30 -4.89
C GLU A 416 -8.83 -18.63 -4.43
N LEU A 417 -9.85 -18.02 -5.05
CA LEU A 417 -11.25 -18.33 -4.78
C LEU A 417 -11.60 -19.76 -5.25
N GLU A 418 -11.04 -20.20 -6.38
CA GLU A 418 -11.20 -21.54 -6.92
C GLU A 418 -10.46 -22.58 -6.05
N ASN A 419 -9.23 -22.28 -5.64
CA ASN A 419 -8.47 -23.10 -4.69
C ASN A 419 -9.24 -23.28 -3.38
N ALA A 420 -9.75 -22.20 -2.80
CA ALA A 420 -10.55 -22.27 -1.58
C ALA A 420 -11.82 -23.12 -1.76
N TYR A 421 -12.48 -23.05 -2.93
CA TYR A 421 -13.61 -23.93 -3.25
C TYR A 421 -13.18 -25.40 -3.25
N ARG A 422 -12.13 -25.75 -4.00
CA ARG A 422 -11.62 -27.13 -4.10
C ARG A 422 -11.20 -27.69 -2.74
N GLU A 423 -10.46 -26.91 -1.96
CA GLU A 423 -9.92 -27.31 -0.66
C GLU A 423 -11.01 -27.51 0.39
N GLU A 424 -11.95 -26.56 0.51
CA GLU A 424 -12.96 -26.61 1.56
C GLU A 424 -14.18 -27.49 1.23
N THR A 425 -14.48 -27.71 -0.05
CA THR A 425 -15.57 -28.63 -0.47
C THR A 425 -15.08 -30.06 -0.70
N GLY A 426 -13.78 -30.25 -0.89
CA GLY A 426 -13.18 -31.53 -1.30
C GLY A 426 -13.33 -31.85 -2.79
N GLN A 427 -13.89 -30.95 -3.61
CA GLN A 427 -14.05 -31.14 -5.06
C GLN A 427 -12.78 -30.75 -5.82
N LYS A 428 -11.73 -31.58 -5.72
CA LYS A 428 -10.39 -31.27 -6.23
C LYS A 428 -10.30 -30.99 -7.74
N ASP A 429 -11.20 -31.55 -8.53
CA ASP A 429 -11.20 -31.40 -9.99
C ASP A 429 -12.17 -30.31 -10.48
N SER A 430 -12.75 -29.52 -9.57
CA SER A 430 -13.66 -28.43 -9.93
C SER A 430 -12.91 -27.28 -10.61
N VAL A 431 -13.47 -26.81 -11.73
CA VAL A 431 -13.01 -25.64 -12.48
C VAL A 431 -14.19 -24.72 -12.77
N GLY A 432 -14.04 -23.43 -12.48
CA GLY A 432 -15.07 -22.40 -12.70
C GLY A 432 -16.12 -22.27 -11.58
N MET A 433 -15.80 -22.77 -10.39
CA MET A 433 -16.54 -22.53 -9.15
C MET A 433 -15.65 -21.80 -8.16
N TYR A 434 -16.18 -20.73 -7.57
CA TYR A 434 -15.42 -19.77 -6.79
C TYR A 434 -16.05 -19.59 -5.42
N ARG A 435 -15.26 -19.74 -4.35
CA ARG A 435 -15.72 -19.56 -2.98
C ARG A 435 -15.18 -18.25 -2.41
N PHE A 436 -16.07 -17.39 -1.90
CA PHE A 436 -15.71 -16.20 -1.12
C PHE A 436 -15.38 -16.60 0.33
N TRP A 437 -14.23 -17.26 0.52
CA TRP A 437 -13.85 -17.95 1.77
C TRP A 437 -13.62 -17.03 2.97
N ARG A 438 -13.30 -15.75 2.72
CA ARG A 438 -13.03 -14.74 3.74
C ARG A 438 -14.32 -14.21 4.37
N ASP A 439 -15.43 -14.26 3.63
CA ASP A 439 -16.73 -13.88 4.16
C ASP A 439 -17.32 -15.01 5.01
N LYS A 440 -18.00 -14.63 6.10
CA LYS A 440 -18.62 -15.60 7.02
C LYS A 440 -19.67 -16.47 6.34
N SER A 441 -20.35 -15.95 5.30
CA SER A 441 -21.36 -16.71 4.59
C SER A 441 -20.80 -17.69 3.55
N LYS A 442 -19.50 -17.61 3.24
CA LYS A 442 -18.79 -18.51 2.31
C LYS A 442 -19.57 -18.79 1.02
N VAL A 443 -20.05 -17.72 0.38
CA VAL A 443 -20.85 -17.82 -0.84
C VAL A 443 -20.02 -18.50 -1.93
N ASP A 444 -20.62 -19.51 -2.56
CA ASP A 444 -20.10 -20.11 -3.79
C ASP A 444 -20.76 -19.45 -5.00
N MET A 445 -19.98 -19.18 -6.03
CA MET A 445 -20.43 -18.62 -7.30
C MET A 445 -19.86 -19.40 -8.47
N SER A 446 -20.66 -19.65 -9.49
CA SER A 446 -20.17 -20.13 -10.78
C SER A 446 -19.49 -19.00 -11.57
N ARG A 447 -18.78 -19.36 -12.65
CA ARG A 447 -18.21 -18.37 -13.57
C ARG A 447 -19.22 -17.36 -14.12
N ASP A 448 -20.45 -17.80 -14.38
CA ASP A 448 -21.53 -16.94 -14.86
C ASP A 448 -21.95 -15.90 -13.82
N GLU A 449 -21.98 -16.32 -12.55
CA GLU A 449 -22.33 -15.45 -11.44
C GLU A 449 -21.22 -14.44 -11.14
N ILE A 450 -19.95 -14.82 -11.27
CA ILE A 450 -18.81 -13.91 -11.17
C ILE A 450 -18.84 -12.85 -12.30
N LEU A 451 -19.12 -13.25 -13.55
CA LEU A 451 -19.25 -12.28 -14.65
C LEU A 451 -20.40 -11.29 -14.37
N GLU A 452 -21.55 -11.77 -13.91
CA GLU A 452 -22.68 -10.88 -13.59
C GLU A 452 -22.39 -9.99 -12.37
N LEU A 453 -21.60 -10.45 -11.39
CA LEU A 453 -21.15 -9.62 -10.27
C LEU A 453 -20.40 -8.37 -10.77
N TYR A 454 -19.46 -8.54 -11.71
CA TYR A 454 -18.74 -7.41 -12.31
C TYR A 454 -19.66 -6.51 -13.14
N LYS A 455 -20.50 -7.09 -13.99
CA LYS A 455 -21.44 -6.33 -14.85
C LYS A 455 -22.43 -5.53 -14.01
N GLN A 456 -22.95 -6.12 -12.94
CA GLN A 456 -23.87 -5.45 -12.02
C GLN A 456 -23.19 -4.25 -11.37
N ALA A 457 -21.97 -4.40 -10.83
CA ALA A 457 -21.23 -3.29 -10.25
C ALA A 457 -21.02 -2.13 -11.26
N MET A 458 -20.66 -2.46 -12.51
CA MET A 458 -20.52 -1.45 -13.57
C MET A 458 -21.84 -0.74 -13.91
N LYS A 459 -22.96 -1.48 -13.98
CA LYS A 459 -24.30 -0.92 -14.23
C LYS A 459 -24.78 -0.04 -13.07
N GLU A 460 -24.38 -0.35 -11.84
CA GLU A 460 -24.59 0.47 -10.64
C GLU A 460 -23.67 1.71 -10.57
N GLY A 461 -22.83 1.91 -11.60
CA GLY A 461 -22.01 3.11 -11.76
C GLY A 461 -20.64 3.04 -11.08
N VAL A 462 -20.18 1.85 -10.64
CA VAL A 462 -18.79 1.64 -10.24
C VAL A 462 -17.91 1.71 -11.49
N PRO A 463 -16.94 2.65 -11.58
CA PRO A 463 -16.19 2.90 -12.82
C PRO A 463 -15.08 1.86 -13.08
N ILE A 464 -15.41 0.56 -13.12
CA ILE A 464 -14.46 -0.53 -13.39
C ILE A 464 -13.97 -0.45 -14.84
N LEU A 465 -12.67 -0.22 -15.02
CA LEU A 465 -11.98 -0.07 -16.31
C LEU A 465 -11.03 -1.24 -16.62
N SER A 466 -10.68 -2.03 -15.60
CA SER A 466 -9.77 -3.17 -15.75
C SER A 466 -10.08 -4.26 -14.74
N ILE A 467 -9.95 -5.52 -15.16
CA ILE A 467 -10.00 -6.71 -14.32
C ILE A 467 -8.78 -7.57 -14.65
N GLU A 468 -7.94 -7.83 -13.65
CA GLU A 468 -6.82 -8.76 -13.68
C GLU A 468 -7.24 -10.08 -13.05
N ASP A 469 -6.89 -11.24 -13.62
CA ASP A 469 -7.20 -12.56 -13.05
C ASP A 469 -8.66 -12.72 -12.59
N GLY A 470 -9.58 -12.30 -13.46
CA GLY A 470 -11.03 -12.32 -13.21
C GLY A 470 -11.65 -13.72 -13.14
N PHE A 471 -10.90 -14.75 -13.53
CA PHE A 471 -11.23 -16.18 -13.45
C PHE A 471 -9.97 -16.98 -13.09
N GLY A 472 -10.13 -18.21 -12.60
CA GLY A 472 -9.01 -19.06 -12.21
C GLY A 472 -8.08 -19.38 -13.39
N GLU A 473 -6.79 -19.59 -13.13
CA GLU A 473 -5.77 -19.87 -14.16
C GLU A 473 -6.10 -21.11 -15.02
N MET A 474 -6.87 -22.06 -14.48
CA MET A 474 -7.32 -23.25 -15.20
C MET A 474 -8.68 -23.06 -15.91
N ASP A 475 -9.41 -21.98 -15.64
CA ASP A 475 -10.76 -21.72 -16.16
C ASP A 475 -10.76 -20.96 -17.50
N HIS A 476 -10.09 -21.51 -18.52
CA HIS A 476 -10.05 -20.90 -19.87
C HIS A 476 -11.44 -20.62 -20.45
N ALA A 477 -12.46 -21.39 -20.07
CA ALA A 477 -13.85 -21.13 -20.46
C ALA A 477 -14.38 -19.83 -19.81
N GLY A 478 -14.11 -19.61 -18.53
CA GLY A 478 -14.37 -18.35 -17.83
C GLY A 478 -13.65 -17.17 -18.48
N TRP A 479 -12.37 -17.30 -18.83
CA TRP A 479 -11.62 -16.23 -19.51
C TRP A 479 -12.24 -15.84 -20.86
N LYS A 480 -12.61 -16.82 -21.71
CA LYS A 480 -13.30 -16.56 -22.99
C LYS A 480 -14.68 -15.93 -22.78
N LEU A 481 -15.40 -16.37 -21.75
CA LEU A 481 -16.67 -15.79 -21.32
C LEU A 481 -16.48 -14.33 -20.89
N LEU A 482 -15.41 -14.00 -20.15
CA LEU A 482 -15.08 -12.62 -19.77
C LEU A 482 -14.79 -11.75 -20.99
N MET A 483 -14.01 -12.28 -21.94
CA MET A 483 -13.57 -11.56 -23.12
C MET A 483 -14.70 -11.34 -24.12
N SER A 484 -15.30 -12.42 -24.59
CA SER A 484 -16.23 -12.41 -25.74
C SER A 484 -17.67 -12.73 -25.40
N GLY A 485 -17.94 -13.22 -24.18
CA GLY A 485 -19.27 -13.66 -23.78
C GLY A 485 -19.59 -15.09 -24.25
N ASP A 486 -20.88 -15.41 -24.26
CA ASP A 486 -21.39 -16.69 -24.77
C ASP A 486 -22.44 -16.43 -25.86
N PRO A 487 -22.08 -16.67 -27.14
CA PRO A 487 -23.00 -16.52 -28.26
C PRO A 487 -24.24 -17.41 -28.18
N ALA A 488 -24.15 -18.58 -27.53
CA ALA A 488 -25.27 -19.52 -27.43
C ALA A 488 -26.39 -18.99 -26.51
N THR A 489 -26.01 -18.23 -25.48
CA THR A 489 -26.96 -17.61 -24.54
C THR A 489 -27.23 -16.13 -24.84
N GLY A 490 -26.53 -15.55 -25.83
CA GLY A 490 -26.57 -14.11 -26.13
C GLY A 490 -25.92 -13.24 -25.04
N ARG A 491 -25.12 -13.84 -24.15
CA ARG A 491 -24.49 -13.17 -23.03
C ARG A 491 -23.28 -12.40 -23.51
N GLU A 492 -23.30 -11.08 -23.36
CA GLU A 492 -22.13 -10.24 -23.67
C GLU A 492 -21.02 -10.37 -22.62
N GLY A 493 -19.78 -10.47 -23.11
CA GLY A 493 -18.55 -10.29 -22.34
C GLY A 493 -18.19 -8.81 -22.13
N LEU A 494 -16.96 -8.58 -21.68
CA LEU A 494 -16.43 -7.28 -21.31
C LEU A 494 -15.13 -6.91 -22.06
N GLY A 495 -14.60 -7.78 -22.92
CA GLY A 495 -13.30 -7.58 -23.59
C GLY A 495 -13.21 -6.35 -24.49
N ASP A 496 -14.32 -5.92 -25.10
CA ASP A 496 -14.34 -4.67 -25.88
C ASP A 496 -14.47 -3.41 -24.99
N ARG A 497 -14.91 -3.59 -23.74
CA ARG A 497 -15.22 -2.51 -22.80
C ARG A 497 -14.06 -2.18 -21.88
N ILE A 498 -13.41 -3.18 -21.29
CA ILE A 498 -12.37 -3.03 -20.27
C ILE A 498 -11.06 -3.73 -20.66
N PHE A 499 -10.00 -3.46 -19.90
CA PHE A 499 -8.80 -4.28 -19.95
C PHE A 499 -9.00 -5.57 -19.15
N ILE A 500 -8.71 -6.71 -19.76
CA ILE A 500 -8.71 -8.04 -19.13
C ILE A 500 -7.26 -8.49 -19.12
N ILE A 501 -6.66 -8.43 -17.93
CA ILE A 501 -5.23 -8.61 -17.72
C ILE A 501 -5.00 -10.05 -17.24
N GLY A 502 -4.18 -10.81 -17.96
CA GLY A 502 -3.68 -12.10 -17.46
C GLY A 502 -2.40 -11.93 -16.65
N ASP A 503 -2.34 -12.52 -15.45
CA ASP A 503 -1.15 -12.63 -14.61
C ASP A 503 -0.78 -14.10 -14.35
N ASP A 504 -1.49 -14.80 -13.47
CA ASP A 504 -1.23 -16.22 -13.16
C ASP A 504 -1.43 -17.10 -14.39
N LEU A 505 -2.39 -16.75 -15.27
CA LEU A 505 -2.67 -17.43 -16.52
C LEU A 505 -1.46 -17.49 -17.48
N VAL A 506 -0.61 -16.46 -17.46
CA VAL A 506 0.42 -16.23 -18.50
C VAL A 506 1.85 -16.23 -17.98
N THR A 507 2.05 -15.97 -16.68
CA THR A 507 3.34 -16.01 -15.97
C THR A 507 4.50 -15.32 -16.68
N THR A 508 4.23 -14.21 -17.39
CA THR A 508 5.23 -13.48 -18.19
C THR A 508 6.02 -14.39 -19.16
N LYS A 509 5.42 -15.50 -19.60
CA LYS A 509 6.06 -16.49 -20.48
C LYS A 509 5.52 -16.35 -21.89
N ASP A 510 6.42 -16.19 -22.87
CA ASP A 510 6.08 -15.90 -24.25
C ASP A 510 5.09 -16.91 -24.88
N THR A 511 5.27 -18.21 -24.61
CA THR A 511 4.35 -19.25 -25.12
C THR A 511 2.97 -19.20 -24.47
N ASN A 512 2.88 -18.90 -23.18
CA ASN A 512 1.61 -18.85 -22.46
C ASN A 512 0.83 -17.59 -22.87
N ILE A 513 1.53 -16.45 -22.98
CA ILE A 513 0.98 -15.21 -23.56
C ILE A 513 0.42 -15.45 -24.95
N GLU A 514 1.22 -16.05 -25.85
CA GLU A 514 0.77 -16.38 -27.21
C GLU A 514 -0.49 -17.26 -27.19
N SER A 515 -0.49 -18.33 -26.38
CA SER A 515 -1.62 -19.25 -26.31
C SER A 515 -2.90 -18.55 -25.86
N CYS A 516 -2.86 -17.82 -24.74
CA CYS A 516 -4.03 -17.18 -24.15
C CYS A 516 -4.54 -16.02 -25.02
N ALA A 517 -3.65 -15.18 -25.53
CA ALA A 517 -4.04 -14.07 -26.39
C ALA A 517 -4.61 -14.57 -27.74
N ARG A 518 -4.03 -15.61 -28.34
CA ARG A 518 -4.58 -16.27 -29.54
C ARG A 518 -5.96 -16.86 -29.30
N ASN A 519 -6.20 -17.40 -28.11
CA ASN A 519 -7.48 -17.98 -27.72
C ASN A 519 -8.55 -16.93 -27.37
N GLY A 520 -8.23 -15.64 -27.40
CA GLY A 520 -9.14 -14.56 -27.02
C GLY A 520 -9.46 -14.56 -25.54
N GLU A 521 -8.49 -14.91 -24.68
CA GLU A 521 -8.67 -14.98 -23.22
C GLU A 521 -8.23 -13.69 -22.52
N ILE A 522 -7.38 -12.89 -23.16
CA ILE A 522 -6.85 -11.64 -22.60
C ILE A 522 -6.72 -10.56 -23.68
N ASN A 523 -6.73 -9.29 -23.26
CA ASN A 523 -6.34 -8.15 -24.11
C ASN A 523 -5.28 -7.25 -23.47
N ALA A 524 -4.79 -7.66 -22.30
CA ALA A 524 -3.65 -7.09 -21.62
C ALA A 524 -2.89 -8.18 -20.86
N THR A 525 -1.61 -7.96 -20.62
CA THR A 525 -0.70 -8.90 -19.97
C THR A 525 -0.02 -8.19 -18.82
N LEU A 526 -0.06 -8.81 -17.64
CA LEU A 526 0.74 -8.37 -16.52
C LEU A 526 2.18 -8.85 -16.71
N ILE A 527 3.14 -7.94 -16.67
CA ILE A 527 4.56 -8.22 -16.88
C ILE A 527 5.27 -8.15 -15.53
N LYS A 528 5.69 -9.32 -15.05
CA LYS A 528 6.51 -9.50 -13.85
C LYS A 528 7.80 -10.18 -14.26
N ALA A 529 8.88 -9.42 -14.38
CA ALA A 529 10.18 -9.95 -14.84
C ALA A 529 10.67 -11.14 -14.01
N ASN A 530 10.28 -11.20 -12.74
CA ASN A 530 10.64 -12.30 -11.84
C ASN A 530 9.87 -13.60 -12.12
N GLN A 531 8.76 -13.57 -12.86
CA GLN A 531 8.09 -14.79 -13.31
C GLN A 531 8.85 -15.52 -14.42
N ILE A 532 9.74 -14.83 -15.17
CA ILE A 532 10.53 -15.43 -16.25
C ILE A 532 12.04 -15.43 -15.96
N GLY A 533 12.59 -14.35 -15.39
CA GLY A 533 13.87 -14.33 -14.70
C GLY A 533 15.09 -13.74 -15.43
N THR A 534 14.94 -13.14 -16.60
CA THR A 534 15.96 -12.25 -17.20
C THR A 534 15.32 -11.06 -17.90
N LEU A 535 16.07 -9.98 -18.11
CA LEU A 535 15.57 -8.81 -18.84
C LEU A 535 15.27 -9.13 -20.31
N SER A 536 16.11 -9.92 -21.00
CA SER A 536 15.89 -10.28 -22.40
C SER A 536 14.67 -11.19 -22.58
N GLU A 537 14.43 -12.15 -21.67
CA GLU A 537 13.19 -12.95 -21.69
C GLU A 537 11.96 -12.09 -21.40
N THR A 538 12.09 -11.08 -20.53
CA THR A 538 11.01 -10.14 -20.25
C THR A 538 10.66 -9.31 -21.49
N VAL A 539 11.67 -8.80 -22.23
CA VAL A 539 11.45 -8.10 -23.49
C VAL A 539 10.77 -9.01 -24.52
N LEU A 540 11.22 -10.26 -24.63
CA LEU A 540 10.59 -11.26 -25.51
C LEU A 540 9.10 -11.44 -25.19
N ALA A 541 8.76 -11.60 -23.90
CA ALA A 541 7.38 -11.73 -23.44
C ALA A 541 6.54 -10.47 -23.76
N MET A 542 7.10 -9.27 -23.53
CA MET A 542 6.44 -8.00 -23.86
C MET A 542 6.19 -7.86 -25.36
N LEU A 543 7.15 -8.22 -26.22
CA LEU A 543 6.97 -8.19 -27.68
C LEU A 543 5.92 -9.21 -28.14
N THR A 544 5.90 -10.41 -27.55
CA THR A 544 4.86 -11.41 -27.84
C THR A 544 3.48 -10.88 -27.47
N SER A 545 3.31 -10.26 -26.31
CA SER A 545 2.06 -9.63 -25.90
C SER A 545 1.61 -8.56 -26.91
N LEU A 546 2.50 -7.64 -27.26
CA LEU A 546 2.23 -6.58 -28.24
C LEU A 546 1.83 -7.14 -29.62
N ALA A 547 2.46 -8.22 -30.08
CA ALA A 547 2.17 -8.85 -31.36
C ALA A 547 0.75 -9.43 -31.47
N TYR A 548 0.11 -9.69 -30.32
CA TYR A 548 -1.28 -10.13 -30.23
C TYR A 548 -2.26 -8.99 -29.91
N ASP A 549 -1.82 -7.73 -29.97
CA ASP A 549 -2.59 -6.56 -29.54
C ASP A 549 -2.98 -6.59 -28.05
N SER A 550 -2.22 -7.37 -27.26
CA SER A 550 -2.35 -7.38 -25.81
C SER A 550 -1.48 -6.27 -25.22
N GLU A 551 -2.10 -5.41 -24.41
CA GLU A 551 -1.42 -4.27 -23.80
C GLU A 551 -0.55 -4.64 -22.61
N LEU A 552 0.48 -3.84 -22.33
CA LEU A 552 1.45 -4.13 -21.28
C LEU A 552 1.11 -3.39 -19.98
N VAL A 553 0.94 -4.13 -18.88
CA VAL A 553 0.90 -3.57 -17.53
C VAL A 553 2.08 -4.14 -16.74
N VAL A 554 3.07 -3.31 -16.43
CA VAL A 554 4.25 -3.76 -15.67
C VAL A 554 3.92 -3.77 -14.19
N SER A 555 4.27 -4.85 -13.49
CA SER A 555 3.89 -5.06 -12.11
C SER A 555 5.06 -5.38 -11.19
N HIS A 556 4.94 -4.92 -9.95
CA HIS A 556 5.74 -5.37 -8.82
C HIS A 556 5.34 -6.80 -8.35
N ARG A 557 5.91 -7.28 -7.24
CA ARG A 557 5.32 -8.36 -6.41
C ARG A 557 4.99 -7.87 -5.01
N SER A 558 4.12 -8.60 -4.32
CA SER A 558 3.72 -8.34 -2.93
C SER A 558 4.89 -8.15 -1.97
N LYS A 559 6.01 -8.86 -2.19
CA LYS A 559 7.26 -8.70 -1.43
C LYS A 559 8.35 -8.09 -2.31
N SER A 560 8.46 -6.77 -2.32
CA SER A 560 9.40 -6.05 -3.19
C SER A 560 10.58 -5.45 -2.42
N PRO A 561 11.79 -5.45 -3.00
CA PRO A 561 12.88 -4.61 -2.56
C PRO A 561 12.69 -3.18 -3.10
N ASN A 562 13.60 -2.31 -2.68
CA ASN A 562 13.73 -0.91 -3.09
C ASN A 562 14.26 -0.71 -4.53
N ASP A 563 14.56 -1.79 -5.26
CA ASP A 563 14.93 -1.67 -6.68
C ASP A 563 13.72 -1.17 -7.50
N PRO A 564 13.89 -0.16 -8.37
CA PRO A 564 12.79 0.39 -9.16
C PRO A 564 12.80 -0.08 -10.63
N PHE A 565 13.44 -1.21 -10.97
CA PHE A 565 13.58 -1.64 -12.37
C PHE A 565 12.23 -1.84 -13.10
N GLU A 566 11.12 -2.07 -12.40
CA GLU A 566 9.78 -2.13 -13.00
C GLU A 566 9.40 -0.81 -13.68
N ALA A 567 9.81 0.33 -13.11
CA ALA A 567 9.63 1.63 -13.74
C ALA A 567 10.47 1.78 -15.02
N GLU A 568 11.68 1.20 -15.02
CA GLU A 568 12.56 1.19 -16.19
C GLU A 568 11.97 0.34 -17.32
N LEU A 569 11.39 -0.83 -17.00
CA LEU A 569 10.67 -1.67 -17.96
C LEU A 569 9.43 -0.97 -18.53
N GLY A 570 8.61 -0.37 -17.67
CA GLY A 570 7.37 0.29 -18.08
C GLY A 570 7.62 1.48 -19.01
N THR A 571 8.61 2.31 -18.69
CA THR A 571 9.00 3.47 -19.52
C THR A 571 9.75 3.06 -20.78
N ALA A 572 10.60 2.02 -20.73
CA ALA A 572 11.30 1.50 -21.91
C ALA A 572 10.33 1.11 -23.02
N MET A 573 9.23 0.46 -22.67
CA MET A 573 8.25 -0.09 -23.61
C MET A 573 7.02 0.78 -23.83
N ASN A 574 6.99 2.01 -23.27
CA ASN A 574 5.79 2.87 -23.28
C ASN A 574 4.53 2.11 -22.83
N ALA A 575 4.66 1.29 -21.77
CA ALA A 575 3.61 0.41 -21.27
C ALA A 575 2.30 1.16 -21.00
N LEU A 576 1.17 0.44 -21.06
CA LEU A 576 -0.13 0.98 -20.71
C LEU A 576 -0.15 1.39 -19.24
N GLY A 577 0.25 0.50 -18.35
CA GLY A 577 0.11 0.69 -16.92
C GLY A 577 1.33 0.26 -16.10
N LEU A 578 1.41 0.82 -14.89
CA LEU A 578 2.35 0.42 -13.84
C LEU A 578 1.55 0.09 -12.57
N LYS A 579 1.54 -1.20 -12.19
CA LYS A 579 0.95 -1.73 -10.96
C LYS A 579 2.05 -1.92 -9.93
N CYS A 580 2.31 -0.89 -9.14
CA CYS A 580 3.41 -0.88 -8.17
C CYS A 580 2.96 -0.57 -6.74
N GLY A 581 1.69 -0.85 -6.41
CA GLY A 581 1.14 -0.76 -5.06
C GLY A 581 0.57 0.62 -4.69
N GLY A 582 0.15 0.74 -3.43
CA GLY A 582 -0.41 1.93 -2.81
C GLY A 582 0.63 2.99 -2.44
N GLY A 583 0.18 4.04 -1.75
CA GLY A 583 1.01 5.22 -1.42
C GLY A 583 1.77 5.18 -0.09
N ALA A 584 1.71 4.06 0.67
CA ALA A 584 2.15 4.02 2.06
C ALA A 584 3.58 3.49 2.29
N ASN A 585 4.18 2.80 1.31
CA ASN A 585 5.42 2.04 1.52
C ASN A 585 6.56 2.51 0.59
N THR A 586 7.77 2.59 1.13
CA THR A 586 8.95 3.17 0.45
C THR A 586 9.30 2.46 -0.86
N GLU A 587 9.28 1.13 -0.88
CA GLU A 587 9.62 0.31 -2.05
C GLU A 587 8.68 0.53 -3.23
N ARG A 588 7.45 0.98 -2.96
CA ARG A 588 6.42 1.34 -3.94
C ARG A 588 6.67 2.75 -4.47
N LEU A 589 6.87 3.69 -3.56
CA LEU A 589 7.15 5.09 -3.89
C LEU A 589 8.43 5.24 -4.72
N GLN A 590 9.46 4.42 -4.48
CA GLN A 590 10.68 4.43 -5.29
C GLN A 590 10.45 4.05 -6.75
N LYS A 591 9.54 3.10 -7.04
CA LYS A 591 9.17 2.72 -8.42
C LYS A 591 8.47 3.88 -9.12
N TYR A 592 7.48 4.51 -8.49
CA TYR A 592 6.81 5.69 -9.07
C TYR A 592 7.77 6.89 -9.20
N GLY A 593 8.64 7.12 -8.22
CA GLY A 593 9.66 8.17 -8.25
C GLY A 593 10.67 7.99 -9.37
N ARG A 594 11.04 6.74 -9.69
CA ARG A 594 11.94 6.45 -10.82
C ARG A 594 11.30 6.80 -12.16
N VAL A 595 9.97 6.69 -12.33
CA VAL A 595 9.32 7.17 -13.56
C VAL A 595 9.48 8.68 -13.70
N VAL A 596 9.27 9.44 -12.63
CA VAL A 596 9.47 10.90 -12.61
C VAL A 596 10.91 11.24 -12.96
N GLU A 597 11.87 10.55 -12.35
CA GLU A 597 13.30 10.74 -12.62
C GLU A 597 13.65 10.46 -14.09
N ILE A 598 13.17 9.36 -14.66
CA ILE A 598 13.41 9.01 -16.07
C ILE A 598 12.87 10.10 -17.00
N LEU A 599 11.66 10.60 -16.76
CA LEU A 599 11.05 11.64 -17.60
C LEU A 599 11.81 12.97 -17.45
N ALA A 600 12.19 13.35 -16.23
CA ALA A 600 13.01 14.53 -16.00
C ALA A 600 14.39 14.43 -16.68
N LEU A 601 15.02 13.25 -16.65
CA LEU A 601 16.28 12.98 -17.37
C LEU A 601 16.07 13.10 -18.88
N ALA A 602 15.01 12.50 -19.42
CA ALA A 602 14.65 12.61 -20.84
C ALA A 602 14.44 14.06 -21.27
N GLU A 603 13.79 14.90 -20.46
CA GLU A 603 13.61 16.33 -20.74
C GLU A 603 14.95 17.06 -20.74
N ARG A 604 15.83 16.77 -19.78
CA ARG A 604 17.17 17.37 -19.71
C ARG A 604 18.04 17.02 -20.91
N THR A 605 17.91 15.83 -21.47
CA THR A 605 18.66 15.46 -22.69
C THR A 605 18.32 16.30 -23.92
N ASN A 606 17.22 17.07 -23.90
CA ASN A 606 16.88 17.99 -24.98
C ASN A 606 17.64 19.34 -24.90
N ARG A 607 18.36 19.63 -23.81
CA ARG A 607 19.07 20.90 -23.66
C ARG A 607 20.41 20.86 -24.41
N PRO A 608 20.64 21.73 -25.41
CA PRO A 608 21.96 21.85 -26.02
C PRO A 608 22.97 22.40 -25.00
N MET A 609 24.22 21.96 -25.12
CA MET A 609 25.33 22.49 -24.34
C MET A 609 25.58 23.95 -24.72
N THR A 610 25.76 24.83 -23.73
CA THR A 610 26.12 26.23 -23.99
C THR A 610 27.56 26.36 -24.50
N PRO A 611 27.93 27.43 -25.22
CA PRO A 611 29.31 27.64 -25.68
C PRO A 611 30.33 27.62 -24.54
N GLU A 612 30.00 28.17 -23.37
CA GLU A 612 30.83 28.21 -22.18
C GLU A 612 31.05 26.81 -21.57
N GLU A 613 29.97 26.02 -21.47
CA GLU A 613 30.06 24.61 -21.02
C GLU A 613 30.89 23.79 -22.00
N ARG A 614 30.69 24.00 -23.32
CA ARG A 614 31.45 23.29 -24.36
C ARG A 614 32.94 23.57 -24.23
N LYS A 615 33.33 24.85 -24.11
CA LYS A 615 34.74 25.24 -23.91
C LYS A 615 35.33 24.65 -22.62
N THR A 616 34.52 24.51 -21.58
CA THR A 616 34.94 23.88 -20.32
C THR A 616 35.20 22.39 -20.52
N VAL A 617 34.29 21.67 -21.19
CA VAL A 617 34.45 20.25 -21.53
C VAL A 617 35.68 20.03 -22.42
N GLU A 618 35.88 20.85 -23.45
CA GLU A 618 37.06 20.82 -24.31
C GLU A 618 38.36 20.97 -23.53
N LYS A 619 38.41 21.91 -22.58
CA LYS A 619 39.57 22.11 -21.71
C LYS A 619 39.82 20.89 -20.81
N THR A 620 38.78 20.37 -20.17
CA THR A 620 38.89 19.16 -19.33
C THR A 620 39.35 17.96 -20.14
N LEU A 621 38.89 17.82 -21.38
CA LEU A 621 39.35 16.80 -22.33
C LEU A 621 40.84 16.90 -22.63
N GLN A 622 41.33 18.10 -22.91
CA GLN A 622 42.76 18.34 -23.14
C GLN A 622 43.57 17.96 -21.89
N GLU A 623 43.10 18.32 -20.70
CA GLU A 623 43.74 17.96 -19.43
C GLU A 623 43.78 16.44 -19.20
N ILE A 624 42.65 15.74 -19.41
CA ILE A 624 42.58 14.27 -19.28
C ILE A 624 43.50 13.59 -20.31
N ALA A 625 43.47 14.03 -21.57
CA ALA A 625 44.33 13.47 -22.61
C ALA A 625 45.81 13.68 -22.29
N ALA A 626 46.18 14.85 -21.74
CA ALA A 626 47.55 15.14 -21.32
C ALA A 626 48.00 14.21 -20.19
N ILE A 627 47.13 13.98 -19.21
CA ILE A 627 47.39 13.04 -18.10
C ILE A 627 47.57 11.61 -18.61
N LEU A 628 46.68 11.15 -19.50
CA LEU A 628 46.68 9.76 -19.99
C LEU A 628 47.81 9.45 -20.97
N THR A 629 48.23 10.42 -21.78
CA THR A 629 49.25 10.23 -22.84
C THR A 629 50.64 10.72 -22.43
N GLY A 630 50.75 11.56 -21.39
CA GLY A 630 51.99 12.22 -21.00
C GLY A 630 52.46 13.32 -21.96
N GLN A 631 51.66 13.69 -22.96
CA GLN A 631 51.98 14.73 -23.93
C GLN A 631 51.46 16.11 -23.48
N LYS A 632 52.22 17.18 -23.76
CA LYS A 632 51.87 18.56 -23.36
C LYS A 632 51.16 19.36 -24.44
N ASP A 633 51.38 19.03 -25.72
CA ASP A 633 50.80 19.72 -26.86
C ASP A 633 49.73 18.85 -27.52
N ILE A 634 48.51 18.88 -26.97
CA ILE A 634 47.38 18.06 -27.43
C ILE A 634 46.32 18.97 -28.05
N SER A 635 46.05 18.76 -29.33
CA SER A 635 44.87 19.32 -29.99
C SER A 635 43.74 18.30 -29.96
N ILE A 636 42.53 18.74 -29.63
CA ILE A 636 41.32 17.92 -29.63
C ILE A 636 40.45 18.25 -30.84
N SER A 637 39.72 17.27 -31.34
CA SER A 637 38.79 17.47 -32.45
C SER A 637 37.67 18.43 -32.08
N LYS A 638 37.07 19.10 -33.09
CA LYS A 638 36.01 20.11 -32.89
C LYS A 638 34.71 19.53 -32.32
N ASP A 639 34.52 18.23 -32.44
CA ASP A 639 33.40 17.45 -31.92
C ASP A 639 33.75 16.72 -30.61
N ALA A 640 34.95 16.92 -30.07
CA ALA A 640 35.39 16.19 -28.89
C ALA A 640 34.51 16.44 -27.66
N ALA A 641 33.94 17.65 -27.53
CA ALA A 641 33.01 17.98 -26.46
C ALA A 641 31.66 17.25 -26.53
N ASP A 642 31.33 16.68 -27.69
CA ASP A 642 30.11 15.91 -27.91
C ASP A 642 30.32 14.41 -27.60
N LEU A 643 31.55 13.99 -27.30
CA LEU A 643 31.88 12.62 -26.90
C LEU A 643 31.52 12.38 -25.43
N ASP A 644 30.82 11.27 -25.18
CA ASP A 644 30.61 10.78 -23.82
C ASP A 644 31.88 10.06 -23.29
N ILE A 645 32.77 10.86 -22.73
CA ILE A 645 34.04 10.40 -22.14
C ILE A 645 33.79 9.45 -20.98
N THR A 646 32.73 9.70 -20.20
CA THR A 646 32.37 8.84 -19.07
C THR A 646 32.06 7.44 -19.58
N ALA A 647 31.23 7.31 -20.61
CA ALA A 647 30.95 6.02 -21.25
C ALA A 647 32.23 5.37 -21.80
N LEU A 648 33.13 6.12 -22.44
CA LEU A 648 34.40 5.60 -22.95
C LEU A 648 35.29 5.04 -21.83
N LEU A 649 35.47 5.79 -20.73
CA LEU A 649 36.23 5.33 -19.57
C LEU A 649 35.58 4.11 -18.93
N MET A 650 34.25 4.11 -18.79
CA MET A 650 33.47 2.99 -18.25
C MET A 650 33.68 1.70 -19.06
N ARG A 651 33.73 1.78 -20.40
CA ARG A 651 34.01 0.62 -21.26
C ARG A 651 35.35 -0.05 -20.99
N MET A 652 36.34 0.74 -20.58
CA MET A 652 37.70 0.25 -20.28
C MET A 652 37.80 -0.40 -18.90
N LEU A 653 36.83 -0.17 -18.01
CA LEU A 653 36.82 -0.76 -16.68
C LEU A 653 36.50 -2.25 -16.75
N ALA A 654 37.23 -3.02 -15.94
CA ALA A 654 36.95 -4.43 -15.70
C ALA A 654 36.02 -4.61 -14.50
N VAL A 655 35.20 -5.67 -14.58
CA VAL A 655 34.47 -6.18 -13.43
C VAL A 655 35.49 -6.72 -12.44
N GLU A 656 35.68 -6.00 -11.35
CA GLU A 656 36.63 -6.37 -10.29
C GLU A 656 36.07 -7.53 -9.46
N ALA A 657 34.84 -7.38 -9.02
CA ALA A 657 34.14 -8.33 -8.20
C ALA A 657 32.64 -8.23 -8.45
N ILE A 658 31.92 -9.31 -8.14
CA ILE A 658 30.47 -9.30 -8.03
C ILE A 658 30.13 -9.88 -6.67
N VAL A 659 29.36 -9.11 -5.90
CA VAL A 659 28.95 -9.46 -4.54
C VAL A 659 27.47 -9.83 -4.56
N GLY A 660 27.13 -10.93 -3.90
CA GLY A 660 25.76 -11.32 -3.63
C GLY A 660 25.39 -10.90 -2.21
N ASN A 661 24.20 -10.36 -2.01
CA ASN A 661 23.71 -10.08 -0.67
C ASN A 661 22.21 -10.33 -0.56
N GLU A 662 21.78 -10.63 0.66
CA GLU A 662 20.35 -10.58 0.99
C GLU A 662 19.92 -9.12 1.11
N GLU A 663 18.81 -8.77 0.48
CA GLU A 663 18.17 -7.47 0.60
C GLU A 663 16.78 -7.66 1.20
N ALA A 664 16.46 -6.87 2.23
CA ALA A 664 15.16 -6.92 2.87
C ALA A 664 14.05 -6.44 1.91
N THR A 665 12.96 -7.21 1.86
CA THR A 665 11.70 -6.74 1.28
C THR A 665 10.83 -6.08 2.35
N ASN A 666 9.77 -5.40 1.91
CA ASN A 666 8.73 -4.83 2.78
C ASN A 666 8.07 -5.83 3.75
N ALA A 667 8.15 -7.14 3.48
CA ALA A 667 7.61 -8.18 4.36
C ALA A 667 8.62 -8.72 5.39
N GLY A 668 9.84 -8.15 5.47
CA GLY A 668 10.90 -8.64 6.35
C GLY A 668 11.52 -9.98 5.92
N ILE A 669 11.16 -10.47 4.73
CA ILE A 669 11.76 -11.65 4.10
C ILE A 669 12.83 -11.15 3.12
N PRO A 670 14.06 -11.66 3.16
CA PRO A 670 15.10 -11.24 2.22
C PRO A 670 14.85 -11.78 0.80
N SER A 671 15.36 -11.06 -0.19
CA SER A 671 15.59 -11.59 -1.54
C SER A 671 17.04 -11.40 -1.95
N ALA A 672 17.44 -12.01 -3.06
CA ALA A 672 18.80 -11.89 -3.57
C ALA A 672 19.01 -10.53 -4.24
N ALA A 673 20.22 -10.00 -4.10
CA ALA A 673 20.70 -8.84 -4.81
C ALA A 673 22.13 -9.12 -5.30
N ALA A 674 22.45 -8.63 -6.50
CA ALA A 674 23.77 -8.66 -7.08
C ALA A 674 24.32 -7.24 -7.16
N THR A 675 25.58 -7.04 -6.78
CA THR A 675 26.30 -5.77 -6.95
C THR A 675 27.56 -6.01 -7.77
N VAL A 676 27.61 -5.41 -8.96
CA VAL A 676 28.76 -5.42 -9.87
C VAL A 676 29.68 -4.25 -9.49
N LEU A 677 30.93 -4.54 -9.16
CA LEU A 677 31.96 -3.56 -8.83
C LEU A 677 32.94 -3.40 -9.99
N LEU A 678 33.19 -2.17 -10.41
CA LEU A 678 34.08 -1.85 -11.52
C LEU A 678 35.34 -1.10 -11.06
N GLY A 679 36.49 -1.50 -11.62
CA GLY A 679 37.80 -0.89 -11.36
C GLY A 679 38.38 -1.28 -9.98
N ARG A 680 39.72 -1.20 -9.81
CA ARG A 680 40.49 -1.70 -8.63
C ARG A 680 40.15 -1.11 -7.26
N SER A 681 39.20 -0.18 -7.19
CA SER A 681 38.80 0.52 -5.96
C SER A 681 37.35 0.20 -5.56
N GLY A 682 36.59 -0.53 -6.39
CA GLY A 682 35.16 -0.80 -6.17
C GLY A 682 34.28 0.44 -6.03
N ILE A 683 34.75 1.63 -6.47
CA ILE A 683 34.02 2.90 -6.30
C ILE A 683 32.72 2.89 -7.11
N ILE A 684 32.76 2.37 -8.34
CA ILE A 684 31.62 2.33 -9.23
C ILE A 684 30.88 1.01 -9.05
N ARG A 685 29.60 1.10 -8.72
CA ARG A 685 28.76 -0.02 -8.33
C ARG A 685 27.42 0.02 -9.04
N PHE A 686 27.04 -1.12 -9.63
CA PHE A 686 25.71 -1.32 -10.18
C PHE A 686 25.03 -2.45 -9.43
N LYS A 687 23.87 -2.15 -8.87
CA LYS A 687 23.09 -3.11 -8.11
C LYS A 687 21.88 -3.56 -8.94
N GLY A 688 21.43 -4.78 -8.72
CA GLY A 688 20.13 -5.28 -9.15
C GLY A 688 19.58 -6.18 -8.07
N SER A 689 18.31 -6.00 -7.69
CA SER A 689 17.62 -6.91 -6.78
C SER A 689 16.21 -7.22 -7.23
N THR A 690 15.72 -8.37 -6.78
CA THR A 690 14.50 -8.98 -7.32
C THR A 690 13.38 -9.01 -6.30
N PRO A 691 12.13 -8.77 -6.71
CA PRO A 691 10.98 -9.02 -5.85
C PRO A 691 10.73 -10.52 -5.66
N LEU A 692 10.11 -10.86 -4.53
CA LEU A 692 9.77 -12.22 -4.13
C LEU A 692 8.27 -12.49 -4.35
N GLY A 693 7.97 -13.62 -4.97
CA GLY A 693 6.60 -14.10 -5.20
C GLY A 693 6.03 -14.89 -4.03
N THR A 694 4.72 -14.79 -3.80
CA THR A 694 3.97 -15.56 -2.78
C THR A 694 3.42 -16.87 -3.33
N SER A 695 2.97 -16.87 -4.58
CA SER A 695 2.63 -18.05 -5.37
C SER A 695 3.78 -18.33 -6.34
N ALA A 696 4.12 -19.62 -6.51
CA ALA A 696 4.78 -20.07 -7.72
C ALA A 696 3.69 -20.82 -8.48
N GLY A 697 3.11 -20.17 -9.49
CA GLY A 697 2.26 -20.88 -10.45
C GLY A 697 3.02 -22.08 -11.03
N VAL A 698 2.30 -23.07 -11.56
CA VAL A 698 2.90 -24.34 -12.04
C VAL A 698 4.05 -24.10 -13.03
N ASP A 699 3.97 -23.01 -13.80
CA ASP A 699 4.87 -22.65 -14.89
C ASP A 699 5.82 -21.47 -14.64
N GLU A 700 5.79 -20.85 -13.45
CA GLU A 700 6.63 -19.68 -13.13
C GLU A 700 8.13 -20.04 -13.03
N ALA A 701 9.05 -19.09 -13.12
CA ALA A 701 10.44 -19.31 -12.73
C ALA A 701 10.58 -19.46 -11.19
N ILE A 702 11.45 -20.36 -10.73
CA ILE A 702 11.59 -20.69 -9.31
C ILE A 702 12.38 -19.60 -8.57
N HIS A 703 11.72 -18.98 -7.59
CA HIS A 703 12.42 -18.20 -6.57
C HIS A 703 13.16 -19.14 -5.62
N TYR A 704 14.50 -19.10 -5.65
CA TYR A 704 15.31 -20.06 -4.90
C TYR A 704 15.46 -19.62 -3.45
N VAL A 705 14.89 -20.41 -2.54
CA VAL A 705 14.85 -20.14 -1.09
C VAL A 705 15.50 -21.25 -0.27
N ASP A 706 15.90 -20.95 0.96
CA ASP A 706 16.70 -21.78 1.87
C ASP A 706 16.05 -23.13 2.18
N ARG A 707 14.72 -23.25 2.13
CA ARG A 707 14.02 -24.54 2.27
C ARG A 707 14.20 -25.46 1.07
N ILE A 708 14.58 -24.95 -0.10
CA ILE A 708 14.80 -25.76 -1.30
C ILE A 708 16.14 -26.49 -1.16
N ILE A 709 16.08 -27.82 -1.06
CA ILE A 709 17.26 -28.65 -0.89
C ILE A 709 17.47 -29.47 -2.16
N MET A 710 18.60 -29.27 -2.81
CA MET A 710 18.96 -30.07 -3.99
C MET A 710 19.29 -31.52 -3.63
N PRO A 711 19.08 -32.47 -4.55
CA PRO A 711 19.57 -33.82 -4.40
C PRO A 711 21.07 -33.83 -4.13
N GLY A 712 21.51 -34.47 -3.04
CA GLY A 712 22.91 -34.42 -2.62
C GLY A 712 23.29 -35.47 -1.58
N PRO A 713 24.53 -35.42 -1.04
CA PRO A 713 25.00 -36.38 -0.04
C PRO A 713 24.10 -36.45 1.19
N MET A 714 23.57 -35.31 1.67
CA MET A 714 22.69 -35.26 2.84
C MET A 714 21.35 -35.94 2.60
N THR A 715 20.70 -35.68 1.46
CA THR A 715 19.40 -36.27 1.14
C THR A 715 19.50 -37.77 0.88
N LYS A 716 20.67 -38.25 0.42
CA LYS A 716 20.98 -39.68 0.27
C LYS A 716 21.38 -40.37 1.58
N ARG A 717 22.10 -39.68 2.47
CA ARG A 717 22.56 -40.23 3.75
C ARG A 717 21.43 -40.34 4.78
N TYR A 718 20.48 -39.40 4.75
CA TYR A 718 19.35 -39.35 5.69
C TYR A 718 18.00 -39.23 4.97
N PRO A 719 17.65 -40.16 4.06
CA PRO A 719 16.41 -40.08 3.28
C PRO A 719 15.16 -40.04 4.17
N GLU A 720 15.24 -40.56 5.39
CA GLU A 720 14.14 -40.55 6.35
C GLU A 720 13.77 -39.15 6.86
N LEU A 721 14.66 -38.15 6.70
CA LEU A 721 14.42 -36.78 7.16
C LEU A 721 13.81 -35.87 6.08
N PHE A 722 13.83 -36.30 4.83
CA PHE A 722 13.42 -35.47 3.70
C PHE A 722 12.15 -35.99 3.03
N VAL A 723 11.49 -35.11 2.28
CA VAL A 723 10.37 -35.40 1.38
C VAL A 723 10.74 -34.84 0.02
N GLU A 724 10.76 -35.72 -0.98
CA GLU A 724 10.94 -35.33 -2.38
C GLU A 724 9.68 -34.57 -2.86
N GLN A 725 9.91 -33.50 -3.60
CA GLN A 725 8.90 -32.64 -4.19
C GLN A 725 8.76 -32.97 -5.69
N PRO A 726 7.64 -32.61 -6.34
CA PRO A 726 7.44 -32.86 -7.78
C PRO A 726 8.53 -32.25 -8.69
N ASP A 727 9.19 -31.18 -8.25
CA ASP A 727 10.30 -30.51 -8.94
C ASP A 727 11.66 -31.23 -8.76
N LYS A 728 11.67 -32.46 -8.20
CA LYS A 728 12.86 -33.26 -7.89
C LYS A 728 13.80 -32.61 -6.87
N THR A 729 13.30 -31.65 -6.09
CA THR A 729 14.01 -31.11 -4.92
C THR A 729 13.49 -31.75 -3.64
N TYR A 730 14.16 -31.53 -2.53
CA TYR A 730 13.81 -32.06 -1.22
C TYR A 730 13.40 -30.93 -0.26
N ARG A 731 12.50 -31.24 0.66
CA ARG A 731 12.20 -30.44 1.86
C ARG A 731 12.40 -31.31 3.09
N PHE A 732 12.71 -30.71 4.23
CA PHE A 732 12.60 -31.44 5.50
C PHE A 732 11.13 -31.80 5.80
N LYS A 733 10.90 -32.94 6.46
CA LYS A 733 9.56 -33.31 6.98
C LYS A 733 9.06 -32.25 7.98
N LYS A 734 7.77 -31.90 7.92
CA LYS A 734 7.15 -30.77 8.65
C LYS A 734 7.33 -30.83 10.18
N ASP A 735 7.36 -32.03 10.77
CA ASP A 735 7.35 -32.23 12.23
C ASP A 735 8.70 -32.64 12.84
N LEU A 736 9.79 -32.45 12.11
CA LEU A 736 11.11 -32.73 12.63
C LEU A 736 11.50 -31.75 13.76
N LYS A 737 11.92 -32.30 14.89
CA LYS A 737 12.39 -31.57 16.07
C LYS A 737 13.91 -31.43 16.11
N TYR A 738 14.39 -30.43 16.82
CA TYR A 738 15.82 -30.16 16.98
C TYR A 738 16.58 -31.38 17.49
N GLU A 739 16.04 -32.09 18.50
CA GLU A 739 16.67 -33.26 19.11
C GLU A 739 16.86 -34.39 18.10
N GLN A 740 15.93 -34.56 17.15
CA GLN A 740 16.01 -35.60 16.13
C GLN A 740 17.18 -35.33 15.17
N ILE A 741 17.39 -34.08 14.77
CA ILE A 741 18.52 -33.70 13.92
C ILE A 741 19.83 -33.76 14.73
N ASN A 742 19.83 -33.21 15.95
CA ASN A 742 21.01 -33.17 16.82
C ASN A 742 21.50 -34.57 17.20
N SER A 743 20.59 -35.54 17.34
CA SER A 743 20.94 -36.94 17.63
C SER A 743 21.78 -37.61 16.55
N LYS A 744 21.77 -37.09 15.31
CA LYS A 744 22.59 -37.60 14.20
C LYS A 744 24.06 -37.21 14.33
N ASN A 745 24.39 -36.23 15.19
CA ASN A 745 25.74 -35.71 15.43
C ASN A 745 26.50 -35.35 14.14
N ASP A 746 25.78 -34.83 13.14
CA ASP A 746 26.33 -34.39 11.85
C ASP A 746 26.25 -32.84 11.77
N PRO A 747 27.39 -32.12 11.86
CA PRO A 747 27.42 -30.67 11.82
C PRO A 747 26.87 -30.07 10.51
N GLU A 748 27.04 -30.75 9.38
CA GLU A 748 26.56 -30.28 8.07
C GLU A 748 25.04 -30.39 7.98
N LEU A 749 24.47 -31.49 8.47
CA LEU A 749 23.02 -31.66 8.58
C LEU A 749 22.41 -30.62 9.53
N MET A 750 23.06 -30.35 10.66
CA MET A 750 22.64 -29.32 11.61
C MET A 750 22.69 -27.91 11.00
N ALA A 751 23.72 -27.60 10.21
CA ALA A 751 23.83 -26.33 9.50
C ALA A 751 22.72 -26.18 8.44
N LEU A 752 22.48 -27.23 7.65
CA LEU A 752 21.39 -27.27 6.66
C LEU A 752 20.02 -27.09 7.32
N TRP A 753 19.77 -27.78 8.43
CA TRP A 753 18.56 -27.62 9.23
C TRP A 753 18.36 -26.18 9.70
N LYS A 754 19.38 -25.58 10.33
CA LYS A 754 19.32 -24.18 10.79
C LYS A 754 19.08 -23.22 9.63
N LYS A 755 19.71 -23.44 8.48
CA LYS A 755 19.51 -22.64 7.26
C LYS A 755 18.05 -22.65 6.81
N THR A 756 17.47 -23.84 6.67
CA THR A 756 16.08 -24.02 6.18
C THR A 756 15.00 -23.49 7.13
N ARG A 757 15.37 -23.05 8.34
CA ARG A 757 14.47 -22.44 9.33
C ARG A 757 14.56 -20.91 9.39
N ARG A 758 15.54 -20.30 8.70
CA ARG A 758 15.63 -18.84 8.58
C ARG A 758 14.42 -18.30 7.82
N TYR A 759 13.77 -17.26 8.37
CA TYR A 759 12.59 -16.61 7.76
C TYR A 759 11.50 -17.61 7.34
N ASP A 760 11.17 -18.59 8.19
CA ASP A 760 10.25 -19.69 7.87
C ASP A 760 10.64 -20.51 6.62
N GLY A 761 11.94 -20.58 6.36
CA GLY A 761 12.53 -21.24 5.19
C GLY A 761 12.56 -20.41 3.92
N MET A 762 12.20 -19.13 4.00
CA MET A 762 12.16 -18.18 2.88
C MET A 762 13.43 -17.33 2.75
N GLY A 763 14.48 -17.59 3.53
CA GLY A 763 15.80 -16.99 3.28
C GLY A 763 16.36 -17.37 1.90
N CYS A 764 17.42 -16.73 1.41
CA CYS A 764 17.95 -17.00 0.07
C CYS A 764 19.48 -17.05 0.00
N LEU A 765 20.13 -17.66 1.01
CA LEU A 765 21.59 -17.74 1.08
C LEU A 765 22.19 -18.53 -0.08
N ASP A 766 21.52 -19.57 -0.56
CA ASP A 766 22.02 -20.36 -1.70
C ASP A 766 22.00 -19.54 -2.99
N ALA A 767 20.93 -18.76 -3.23
CA ALA A 767 20.85 -17.86 -4.38
C ALA A 767 21.95 -16.79 -4.34
N VAL A 768 22.20 -16.23 -3.14
CA VAL A 768 23.31 -15.31 -2.90
C VAL A 768 24.66 -15.97 -3.17
N ALA A 769 24.87 -17.20 -2.69
CA ALA A 769 26.10 -17.95 -2.95
C ALA A 769 26.27 -18.27 -4.44
N HIS A 770 25.19 -18.54 -5.18
CA HIS A 770 25.24 -18.76 -6.63
C HIS A 770 25.71 -17.51 -7.39
N ILE A 771 25.29 -16.31 -6.97
CA ILE A 771 25.77 -15.04 -7.54
C ILE A 771 27.30 -14.98 -7.45
N GLU A 772 27.87 -15.23 -6.28
CA GLU A 772 29.30 -15.04 -6.01
C GLU A 772 30.17 -16.18 -6.54
N THR A 773 29.71 -17.42 -6.38
CA THR A 773 30.56 -18.60 -6.60
C THR A 773 30.36 -19.25 -7.96
N ILE A 774 29.23 -18.99 -8.62
CA ILE A 774 28.88 -19.58 -9.91
C ILE A 774 28.82 -18.48 -10.96
N LEU A 775 27.83 -17.58 -10.87
CA LEU A 775 27.53 -16.60 -11.91
C LEU A 775 28.67 -15.58 -12.11
N ALA A 776 29.28 -15.10 -11.02
CA ALA A 776 30.35 -14.10 -11.08
C ALA A 776 31.55 -14.55 -11.93
N LYS A 777 31.87 -15.86 -11.93
CA LYS A 777 33.01 -16.42 -12.70
C LYS A 777 32.92 -16.15 -14.20
N ALA A 778 31.73 -15.93 -14.73
CA ALA A 778 31.55 -15.63 -16.15
C ALA A 778 31.98 -14.21 -16.53
N PHE A 779 32.04 -13.28 -15.57
CA PHE A 779 32.19 -11.84 -15.84
C PHE A 779 33.38 -11.20 -15.14
N VAL A 780 33.76 -11.67 -13.95
CA VAL A 780 34.90 -11.14 -13.18
C VAL A 780 36.19 -11.20 -14.01
N GLY A 781 36.95 -10.10 -14.00
CA GLY A 781 38.19 -9.93 -14.75
C GLY A 781 38.01 -9.48 -16.21
N LYS A 782 36.78 -9.50 -16.75
CA LYS A 782 36.49 -9.00 -18.11
C LYS A 782 36.22 -7.50 -18.09
N ARG A 783 36.69 -6.80 -19.12
CA ARG A 783 36.30 -5.39 -19.36
C ARG A 783 34.85 -5.34 -19.85
N LEU A 784 34.13 -4.28 -19.52
CA LEU A 784 32.75 -4.12 -19.97
C LEU A 784 32.62 -4.18 -21.50
N VAL A 785 33.61 -3.66 -22.24
CA VAL A 785 33.67 -3.78 -23.69
C VAL A 785 33.79 -5.22 -24.21
N ASP A 786 34.34 -6.14 -23.42
CA ASP A 786 34.57 -7.54 -23.79
C ASP A 786 33.41 -8.47 -23.34
N ILE A 787 32.47 -7.98 -22.52
CA ILE A 787 31.35 -8.79 -21.99
C ILE A 787 30.22 -8.94 -23.01
N GLY A 788 30.08 -7.98 -23.93
CA GLY A 788 29.05 -7.98 -24.97
C GLY A 788 27.78 -7.22 -24.58
N SER A 789 26.68 -7.56 -25.24
CA SER A 789 25.36 -6.96 -25.02
C SER A 789 24.63 -7.57 -23.81
N LEU A 790 23.52 -6.95 -23.39
CA LEU A 790 22.64 -7.54 -22.38
C LEU A 790 22.09 -8.90 -22.81
N LEU A 791 21.84 -9.10 -24.11
CA LEU A 791 21.43 -10.40 -24.65
C LEU A 791 22.54 -11.45 -24.48
N ASP A 792 23.80 -11.09 -24.71
CA ASP A 792 24.94 -12.00 -24.51
C ASP A 792 25.11 -12.39 -23.05
N ILE A 793 24.91 -11.43 -22.13
CA ILE A 793 24.90 -11.67 -20.69
C ILE A 793 23.79 -12.64 -20.32
N ASP A 794 22.55 -12.37 -20.71
CA ASP A 794 21.41 -13.22 -20.36
C ASP A 794 21.55 -14.63 -20.96
N ARG A 795 22.03 -14.73 -22.21
CA ARG A 795 22.37 -16.03 -22.83
C ARG A 795 23.42 -16.78 -22.03
N GLN A 796 24.45 -16.10 -21.53
CA GLN A 796 25.48 -16.72 -20.71
C GLN A 796 24.92 -17.21 -19.36
N LEU A 797 24.04 -16.43 -18.73
CA LEU A 797 23.36 -16.83 -17.49
C LEU A 797 22.47 -18.07 -17.69
N LEU A 798 21.64 -18.08 -18.75
CA LEU A 798 20.77 -19.21 -19.08
C LEU A 798 21.56 -20.46 -19.50
N LYS A 799 22.68 -20.28 -20.22
CA LYS A 799 23.61 -21.37 -20.52
C LYS A 799 24.13 -22.03 -19.25
N MET A 800 24.54 -21.22 -18.26
CA MET A 800 25.04 -21.74 -16.99
C MET A 800 23.94 -22.46 -16.20
N GLU A 801 22.70 -21.96 -16.20
CA GLU A 801 21.54 -22.66 -15.62
C GLU A 801 21.39 -24.07 -16.21
N PHE A 802 21.39 -24.17 -17.53
CA PHE A 802 21.26 -25.46 -18.21
C PHE A 802 22.46 -26.39 -17.96
N GLU A 803 23.69 -25.89 -18.04
CA GLU A 803 24.90 -26.68 -17.78
C GLU A 803 24.93 -27.24 -16.36
N TYR A 804 24.49 -26.45 -15.37
CA TYR A 804 24.40 -26.92 -13.99
C TYR A 804 23.25 -27.92 -13.80
N ALA A 805 22.10 -27.73 -14.46
CA ALA A 805 21.03 -28.72 -14.47
C ALA A 805 21.49 -30.07 -15.05
N VAL A 806 22.29 -30.07 -16.12
CA VAL A 806 22.89 -31.28 -16.69
C VAL A 806 23.88 -31.91 -15.70
N LYS A 807 24.77 -31.13 -15.08
CA LYS A 807 25.74 -31.63 -14.08
C LYS A 807 25.06 -32.29 -12.88
N MET A 808 23.88 -31.79 -12.49
CA MET A 808 23.09 -32.34 -11.39
C MET A 808 22.17 -33.50 -11.81
N GLY A 809 22.16 -33.90 -13.09
CA GLY A 809 21.30 -34.96 -13.60
C GLY A 809 19.81 -34.58 -13.66
N LEU A 810 19.49 -33.29 -13.58
CA LEU A 810 18.13 -32.76 -13.65
C LEU A 810 17.67 -32.49 -15.09
N ALA A 811 18.62 -32.35 -16.03
CA ALA A 811 18.35 -32.14 -17.45
C ALA A 811 19.19 -33.09 -18.32
N ASN A 812 18.65 -33.46 -19.49
CA ASN A 812 19.36 -34.27 -20.48
C ASN A 812 20.11 -33.35 -21.47
N PRO A 813 21.44 -33.50 -21.66
CA PRO A 813 22.20 -32.68 -22.61
C PRO A 813 21.73 -32.83 -24.06
N ASN A 814 21.15 -33.97 -24.41
CA ASN A 814 20.62 -34.30 -25.73
C ASN A 814 19.09 -34.08 -25.84
N ALA A 815 18.49 -33.36 -24.87
CA ALA A 815 17.07 -33.00 -24.94
C ALA A 815 16.76 -32.15 -26.18
N SER A 816 15.49 -32.16 -26.58
CA SER A 816 14.99 -31.30 -27.65
C SER A 816 15.18 -29.81 -27.32
N LYS A 817 15.16 -28.94 -28.34
CA LYS A 817 15.32 -27.49 -28.16
C LYS A 817 14.34 -26.93 -27.12
N GLU A 818 13.07 -27.31 -27.20
CA GLU A 818 12.04 -26.80 -26.28
C GLU A 818 12.19 -27.35 -24.86
N GLU A 819 12.62 -28.60 -24.67
CA GLU A 819 12.92 -29.12 -23.33
C GLU A 819 14.09 -28.36 -22.69
N LYS A 820 15.13 -28.02 -23.46
CA LYS A 820 16.24 -27.19 -22.98
C LYS A 820 15.76 -25.80 -22.58
N ILE A 821 14.89 -25.18 -23.39
CA ILE A 821 14.28 -23.89 -23.09
C ILE A 821 13.44 -23.96 -21.81
N ALA A 822 12.61 -24.99 -21.65
CA ALA A 822 11.79 -25.17 -20.45
C ALA A 822 12.63 -25.27 -19.17
N VAL A 823 13.76 -25.99 -19.21
CA VAL A 823 14.71 -26.04 -18.09
C VAL A 823 15.27 -24.65 -17.77
N MET A 824 15.71 -23.89 -18.79
CA MET A 824 16.26 -22.54 -18.63
C MET A 824 15.22 -21.52 -18.15
N GLN A 825 13.97 -21.63 -18.56
CA GLN A 825 12.87 -20.77 -18.11
C GLN A 825 12.51 -21.05 -16.66
N ARG A 826 12.55 -22.31 -16.22
CA ARG A 826 12.19 -22.69 -14.84
C ARG A 826 13.21 -22.19 -13.81
N LYS A 827 14.49 -22.04 -14.17
CA LYS A 827 15.56 -21.51 -13.29
C LYS A 827 15.65 -22.25 -11.96
N GLY A 828 15.41 -23.56 -12.00
CA GLY A 828 15.30 -24.39 -10.81
C GLY A 828 16.62 -24.64 -10.10
N VAL A 829 17.76 -24.42 -10.76
CA VAL A 829 19.09 -24.77 -10.24
C VAL A 829 19.80 -23.59 -9.61
N LEU A 830 20.06 -22.53 -10.38
CA LEU A 830 20.75 -21.35 -9.88
C LEU A 830 19.79 -20.36 -9.21
N GLY A 831 18.50 -20.45 -9.54
CA GLY A 831 17.45 -19.62 -8.97
C GLY A 831 17.18 -18.36 -9.78
N MET A 832 15.90 -18.08 -10.00
CA MET A 832 15.48 -16.88 -10.71
C MET A 832 15.95 -15.60 -10.04
N ASN A 833 15.90 -15.53 -8.72
CA ASN A 833 16.35 -14.37 -7.93
C ASN A 833 17.84 -14.09 -8.10
N ALA A 834 18.69 -15.11 -8.23
CA ALA A 834 20.11 -14.94 -8.53
C ALA A 834 20.33 -14.46 -9.98
N ILE A 835 19.68 -15.12 -10.94
CA ILE A 835 19.83 -14.83 -12.38
C ILE A 835 19.30 -13.44 -12.73
N LEU A 836 18.09 -13.08 -12.30
CA LEU A 836 17.49 -11.79 -12.60
C LEU A 836 18.24 -10.64 -11.90
N SER A 837 18.69 -10.83 -10.65
CA SER A 837 19.53 -9.83 -9.97
C SER A 837 20.80 -9.54 -10.76
N MET A 838 21.46 -10.59 -11.27
CA MET A 838 22.64 -10.46 -12.11
C MET A 838 22.33 -9.77 -13.45
N SER A 839 21.24 -10.17 -14.11
CA SER A 839 20.76 -9.58 -15.38
C SER A 839 20.54 -8.07 -15.24
N VAL A 840 19.86 -7.63 -14.17
CA VAL A 840 19.61 -6.20 -13.89
C VAL A 840 20.91 -5.45 -13.57
N ALA A 841 21.74 -5.99 -12.67
CA ALA A 841 22.99 -5.33 -12.26
C ALA A 841 23.98 -5.17 -13.44
N MET A 842 24.16 -6.24 -14.22
CA MET A 842 25.01 -6.22 -15.42
C MET A 842 24.40 -5.36 -16.53
N GLY A 843 23.07 -5.40 -16.71
CA GLY A 843 22.37 -4.54 -17.65
C GLY A 843 22.60 -3.06 -17.38
N ARG A 844 22.56 -2.64 -16.11
CA ARG A 844 22.89 -1.25 -15.71
C ARG A 844 24.36 -0.91 -15.99
N ALA A 845 25.28 -1.83 -15.71
CA ALA A 845 26.71 -1.62 -15.99
C ALA A 845 26.97 -1.45 -17.50
N VAL A 846 26.36 -2.30 -18.35
CA VAL A 846 26.47 -2.20 -19.80
C VAL A 846 25.78 -0.97 -20.35
N ALA A 847 24.61 -0.59 -19.81
CA ALA A 847 23.93 0.64 -20.19
C ALA A 847 24.82 1.87 -19.91
N ALA A 848 25.40 1.95 -18.70
CA ALA A 848 26.30 3.03 -18.33
C ALA A 848 27.56 3.09 -19.22
N ALA A 849 28.13 1.93 -19.59
CA ALA A 849 29.23 1.87 -20.57
C ALA A 849 28.81 2.35 -21.98
N GLN A 850 27.52 2.45 -22.27
CA GLN A 850 26.99 3.00 -23.52
C GLN A 850 26.51 4.45 -23.39
N GLY A 851 26.69 5.11 -22.23
CA GLY A 851 26.14 6.44 -22.00
C GLY A 851 24.61 6.44 -21.90
N LYS A 852 24.04 5.32 -21.47
CA LYS A 852 22.60 5.07 -21.42
C LYS A 852 22.16 4.67 -20.02
N GLU A 853 20.90 4.93 -19.73
CA GLU A 853 20.18 4.32 -18.62
C GLU A 853 19.63 2.94 -19.02
N LEU A 854 19.28 2.11 -18.03
CA LEU A 854 18.80 0.75 -18.28
C LEU A 854 17.55 0.73 -19.20
N TRP A 855 16.62 1.67 -18.99
CA TRP A 855 15.41 1.76 -19.81
C TRP A 855 15.72 2.01 -21.29
N GLN A 856 16.77 2.77 -21.60
CA GLN A 856 17.19 3.03 -23.00
C GLN A 856 17.78 1.77 -23.63
N LEU A 857 18.56 1.00 -22.85
CA LEU A 857 19.12 -0.28 -23.32
C LEU A 857 18.00 -1.31 -23.59
N ILE A 858 17.02 -1.42 -22.69
CA ILE A 858 15.84 -2.29 -22.88
C ILE A 858 15.06 -1.87 -24.13
N ARG A 859 14.79 -0.57 -24.29
CA ARG A 859 14.11 -0.03 -25.49
C ARG A 859 14.88 -0.34 -26.76
N GLN A 860 16.21 -0.24 -26.75
CA GLN A 860 17.03 -0.58 -27.90
C GLN A 860 16.86 -2.05 -28.30
N ILE A 861 16.93 -2.98 -27.34
CA ILE A 861 16.75 -4.41 -27.60
C ILE A 861 15.37 -4.67 -28.23
N ALA A 862 14.32 -4.06 -27.69
CA ALA A 862 12.98 -4.17 -28.24
C ALA A 862 12.88 -3.58 -29.66
N THR A 863 13.49 -2.42 -29.90
CA THR A 863 13.53 -1.76 -31.22
C THR A 863 14.22 -2.65 -32.25
N GLU A 864 15.38 -3.20 -31.92
CA GLU A 864 16.14 -4.11 -32.79
C GLU A 864 15.35 -5.39 -33.10
N ALA A 865 14.73 -6.00 -32.09
CA ALA A 865 13.92 -7.20 -32.28
C ALA A 865 12.69 -6.94 -33.15
N MET A 866 11.96 -5.83 -32.93
CA MET A 866 10.82 -5.44 -33.77
C MET A 866 11.25 -5.16 -35.22
N ALA A 867 12.34 -4.41 -35.42
CA ALA A 867 12.86 -4.09 -36.75
C ALA A 867 13.26 -5.35 -37.52
N ARG A 868 13.96 -6.29 -36.87
CA ARG A 868 14.33 -7.58 -37.46
C ARG A 868 13.10 -8.44 -37.77
N PHE A 869 12.12 -8.50 -36.87
CA PHE A 869 10.87 -9.22 -37.10
C PHE A 869 10.09 -8.67 -38.30
N ILE A 870 9.97 -7.35 -38.42
CA ILE A 870 9.32 -6.71 -39.57
C ILE A 870 10.08 -7.04 -40.85
N ALA A 871 11.40 -6.81 -40.91
CA ALA A 871 12.20 -7.06 -42.12
C ALA A 871 12.18 -8.54 -42.55
N ALA A 872 12.10 -9.48 -41.59
CA ALA A 872 12.00 -10.91 -41.89
C ALA A 872 10.65 -11.30 -42.52
N ASN A 873 9.57 -10.55 -42.26
CA ASN A 873 8.21 -10.86 -42.70
C ASN A 873 7.65 -9.89 -43.75
N ASP A 874 8.28 -8.73 -43.94
CA ASP A 874 8.03 -7.75 -44.99
C ASP A 874 9.36 -7.37 -45.68
N LYS A 875 9.65 -8.04 -46.80
CA LYS A 875 10.89 -7.87 -47.57
C LYS A 875 11.05 -6.49 -48.21
N THR A 876 10.03 -5.63 -48.15
CA THR A 876 10.13 -4.26 -48.67
C THR A 876 10.79 -3.29 -47.68
N LYS A 877 11.01 -3.73 -46.44
CA LYS A 877 11.58 -2.94 -45.35
C LYS A 877 12.96 -3.46 -44.98
N ASP A 878 13.93 -2.56 -44.88
CA ASP A 878 15.26 -2.88 -44.36
C ASP A 878 15.36 -2.51 -42.87
N VAL A 879 16.24 -3.21 -42.14
CA VAL A 879 16.40 -3.01 -40.68
C VAL A 879 16.89 -1.59 -40.36
N ALA A 880 17.74 -1.00 -41.19
CA ALA A 880 18.31 0.32 -40.89
C ALA A 880 17.26 1.43 -40.97
N SER A 881 16.36 1.41 -41.96
CA SER A 881 15.24 2.35 -42.03
C SER A 881 14.23 2.17 -40.89
N LEU A 882 13.98 0.93 -40.48
CA LEU A 882 13.10 0.62 -39.35
C LEU A 882 13.68 1.11 -38.01
N MET A 883 15.00 0.97 -37.81
CA MET A 883 15.70 1.45 -36.61
C MET A 883 15.72 2.97 -36.49
N ALA A 884 15.57 3.70 -37.60
CA ALA A 884 15.49 5.16 -37.62
C ALA A 884 14.06 5.69 -37.36
N MET A 885 13.07 4.79 -37.31
CA MET A 885 11.67 5.15 -37.10
C MET A 885 11.41 5.55 -35.64
N ASP A 886 10.42 6.43 -35.42
CA ASP A 886 9.90 6.68 -34.08
C ASP A 886 9.42 5.37 -33.43
N PHE A 887 9.66 5.22 -32.13
CA PHE A 887 9.38 3.98 -31.40
C PHE A 887 7.89 3.59 -31.47
N ASP A 888 6.96 4.55 -31.33
CA ASP A 888 5.52 4.25 -31.40
C ASP A 888 5.07 3.91 -32.83
N GLN A 889 5.70 4.52 -33.84
CA GLN A 889 5.48 4.15 -35.24
C GLN A 889 5.99 2.73 -35.53
N LEU A 890 7.20 2.38 -35.06
CA LEU A 890 7.76 1.05 -35.20
C LEU A 890 6.89 0.00 -34.50
N GLN A 891 6.43 0.28 -33.28
CA GLN A 891 5.53 -0.61 -32.55
C GLN A 891 4.20 -0.84 -33.28
N ARG A 892 3.61 0.20 -33.88
CA ARG A 892 2.39 0.04 -34.71
C ARG A 892 2.63 -0.80 -35.95
N LEU A 893 3.74 -0.58 -36.64
CA LEU A 893 4.10 -1.38 -37.81
C LEU A 893 4.37 -2.84 -37.40
N PHE A 894 5.04 -3.06 -36.27
CA PHE A 894 5.27 -4.39 -35.70
C PHE A 894 3.95 -5.13 -35.45
N ARG A 895 2.98 -4.47 -34.79
CA ARG A 895 1.63 -5.03 -34.57
C ARG A 895 0.94 -5.39 -35.88
N GLN A 896 1.00 -4.51 -36.88
CA GLN A 896 0.42 -4.75 -38.20
C GLN A 896 1.06 -5.98 -38.88
N THR A 897 2.39 -6.05 -38.92
CA THR A 897 3.10 -7.19 -39.51
C THR A 897 2.81 -8.48 -38.73
N ALA A 898 2.78 -8.44 -37.39
CA ALA A 898 2.39 -9.58 -36.57
C ALA A 898 0.96 -10.04 -36.88
N GLY A 899 0.01 -9.12 -37.02
CA GLY A 899 -1.36 -9.42 -37.45
C GLY A 899 -1.41 -10.15 -38.80
N GLN A 900 -0.62 -9.73 -39.77
CA GLN A 900 -0.51 -10.42 -41.08
C GLN A 900 0.09 -11.82 -40.93
N VAL A 901 1.13 -12.00 -40.10
CA VAL A 901 1.75 -13.30 -39.83
C VAL A 901 0.77 -14.25 -39.13
N ARG A 902 0.00 -13.75 -38.16
CA ARG A 902 -1.07 -14.51 -37.49
C ARG A 902 -2.16 -14.92 -38.47
N ALA A 903 -2.57 -14.04 -39.39
CA ALA A 903 -3.54 -14.36 -40.44
C ALA A 903 -3.06 -15.47 -41.40
N GLN A 904 -1.75 -15.71 -41.49
CA GLN A 904 -1.16 -16.84 -42.22
C GLN A 904 -1.12 -18.14 -41.39
N GLY A 905 -1.63 -18.14 -40.16
CA GLY A 905 -1.62 -19.30 -39.26
C GLY A 905 -0.28 -19.58 -38.60
N LYS A 906 0.69 -18.65 -38.66
CA LYS A 906 2.01 -18.83 -38.05
C LYS A 906 2.02 -18.40 -36.59
N ALA A 907 2.73 -19.17 -35.77
CA ALA A 907 3.04 -18.82 -34.39
C ALA A 907 4.07 -17.68 -34.34
N ILE A 908 3.83 -16.70 -33.48
CA ILE A 908 4.66 -15.51 -33.31
C ILE A 908 5.83 -15.79 -32.37
N ALA A 909 5.60 -16.49 -31.25
CA ALA A 909 6.64 -16.69 -30.24
C ALA A 909 7.89 -17.38 -30.81
N PRO A 910 7.81 -18.46 -31.62
CA PRO A 910 8.99 -19.05 -32.25
C PRO A 910 9.71 -18.09 -33.21
N LEU A 911 8.95 -17.32 -34.00
CA LEU A 911 9.53 -16.35 -34.94
C LEU A 911 10.22 -15.20 -34.21
N LEU A 912 9.65 -14.70 -33.11
CA LEU A 912 10.29 -13.69 -32.28
C LEU A 912 11.57 -14.23 -31.63
N ARG A 913 11.59 -15.49 -31.17
CA ARG A 913 12.81 -16.14 -30.65
C ARG A 913 13.93 -16.23 -31.70
N GLU A 914 13.62 -16.26 -32.99
CA GLU A 914 14.66 -16.19 -34.04
C GLU A 914 15.28 -14.79 -34.14
N GLN A 915 14.48 -13.74 -33.92
CA GLN A 915 14.91 -12.34 -34.03
C GLN A 915 15.56 -11.81 -32.74
N LEU A 916 15.13 -12.36 -31.60
CA LEU A 916 15.70 -12.13 -30.28
C LEU A 916 16.10 -13.50 -29.70
N PRO A 917 17.26 -14.05 -30.08
CA PRO A 917 17.67 -15.41 -29.71
C PRO A 917 18.19 -15.44 -28.26
N VAL A 918 17.26 -15.40 -27.30
CA VAL A 918 17.56 -15.40 -25.86
C VAL A 918 18.14 -16.73 -25.38
N TYR A 919 17.72 -17.84 -26.01
CA TYR A 919 18.13 -19.18 -25.59
C TYR A 919 19.31 -19.69 -26.43
N PRO A 920 20.43 -20.10 -25.80
CA PRO A 920 21.64 -20.57 -26.48
C PRO A 920 21.53 -22.06 -26.89
N VAL A 921 20.55 -22.40 -27.73
CA VAL A 921 20.19 -23.78 -28.13
C VAL A 921 19.95 -23.97 -29.61
#